data_AF-A0A9D7VBU6-F1
#
_entry.id   AF-A0A9D7VBU6-F1
#
_cell.length_a   1.000
_cell.length_b   1.000
_cell.length_c   1.000
_cell.angle_alpha   90.00
_cell.angle_beta   90.00
_cell.angle_gamma   90.00
#
_symmetry.space_group_name_H-M   'P 1'
#
loop_
_entity.id
_entity.type
_entity.pdbx_description
1 polymer ?
#
loop_
_entity_poly.entity_id
_entity_poly.type
_entity_poly.pdbx_seq_one_letter_code
_entity_poly.pdbx_strand_id
1 'polypeptide(L)'
;MSRLAWRSQMEKPQYAFSLNYADRRGVWLGSAIVLIALIVALMAGSSALAGPSQRQTDNILRIGYIGQPDSDLARGLDLAIRQINESGGTTGPDDTSYFYQLVVAEVLPEETEAIPEVLQALTNAGVVAIFGPDSNDLALPNVEALSAVSVPVLTGATSETLYNADTSSNIFRIVAPESTYSDALASYLVGVLEVQDVVLVQTDIVWTEATVSLGNALGQEGAEIVATIQMTDNTDLPNQIRTLPELNADAVIMYGPPQDAYTVFTQLQSNNWQGRFVYRTGQQAVLEGNLFDDERAAGIIGVDSWSFGANDALGSTFTIQYITQYGTIPGPLSVAAYDSLFALDSVIRVFGTDAAAVRAGLSQLDIERLVRGPADPVVTDSRDLSQTAIIYELTGSGGVQAVAAYDNGELREDSGFGEAIVGAVPDEENPPEATATLLPTATSLAGTPTPSFVTATVTEPTLNVRSGPGTNYSIVGKLNEGDQVPVIGRNNDFTWLVIQFRGQVAWVTAQFVSIFDPGNLQLALPIVAAPATPTPSATTVQAEPDLIITNVTLAPSSPIPTNVLFSATITIKNQGGSAAGTFAVATTFLPGNIYSAQNLPAGLGAGQITTVVLSTTFGATGNVNNLAIVADLNNEVAEGSVGETNNIFNISYKVDRAVQTEQVRNYAAAANDDLSGNGTQDISWDGTNLTAINGALIGLFSSDNYATAHYDGAVATATSTVFANPPAGATIAFRSDDGRYGVIRIDGRSGTQINFTYRIYIP
;
A
#
# COMPACT_ATOMS: atom_id res chain seq x y z
N MET A 1 -22.33 -50.11 65.81
CA MET A 1 -22.98 -48.84 65.42
C MET A 1 -21.91 -48.02 64.70
N SER A 2 -21.81 -48.16 63.37
CA SER A 2 -22.39 -47.30 62.31
C SER A 2 -21.36 -46.27 61.83
N ARG A 3 -20.59 -46.57 60.76
CA ARG A 3 -20.83 -46.39 59.30
C ARG A 3 -20.05 -45.15 58.81
N LEU A 4 -18.93 -45.38 58.11
CA LEU A 4 -18.73 -45.23 56.64
C LEU A 4 -18.41 -43.77 56.25
N ALA A 5 -17.16 -43.49 55.86
CA ALA A 5 -16.66 -43.37 54.48
C ALA A 5 -16.78 -41.90 53.98
N TRP A 6 -15.80 -41.24 53.37
CA TRP A 6 -14.65 -41.67 52.59
C TRP A 6 -13.60 -40.52 52.50
N ARG A 7 -12.30 -40.89 52.43
CA ARG A 7 -11.17 -40.09 51.89
C ARG A 7 -11.32 -40.05 50.34
N SER A 8 -10.70 -39.23 49.50
CA SER A 8 -9.37 -38.60 49.48
C SER A 8 -9.25 -37.63 48.29
N GLN A 9 -8.45 -36.56 48.46
CA GLN A 9 -7.39 -36.03 47.56
C GLN A 9 -7.78 -35.58 46.11
N MET A 10 -7.28 -34.49 45.52
CA MET A 10 -6.06 -33.67 45.72
C MET A 10 -6.21 -32.31 44.99
N GLU A 11 -5.77 -31.25 45.67
CA GLU A 11 -5.09 -30.00 45.22
C GLU A 11 -5.27 -29.41 43.80
N LYS A 12 -5.72 -28.13 43.75
CA LYS A 12 -4.99 -26.95 43.18
C LYS A 12 -5.49 -25.65 43.83
N PRO A 13 -4.64 -24.70 44.27
CA PRO A 13 -5.08 -23.44 44.86
C PRO A 13 -5.21 -22.28 43.87
N GLN A 14 -6.14 -21.40 44.22
CA GLN A 14 -6.55 -20.13 43.64
C GLN A 14 -5.43 -19.11 43.41
N TYR A 15 -5.55 -18.28 42.36
CA TYR A 15 -5.31 -16.84 42.42
C TYR A 15 -6.22 -16.11 41.43
N ALA A 16 -6.99 -15.14 41.96
CA ALA A 16 -7.89 -14.27 41.24
C ALA A 16 -7.18 -12.95 40.89
N PHE A 17 -7.44 -12.39 39.70
CA PHE A 17 -7.32 -10.97 39.43
C PHE A 17 -8.36 -10.58 38.36
N SER A 18 -9.43 -9.94 38.81
CA SER A 18 -10.27 -9.07 38.00
C SER A 18 -9.69 -7.65 38.06
N LEU A 19 -9.63 -6.94 36.93
CA LEU A 19 -9.39 -5.50 36.94
C LEU A 19 -10.40 -4.82 36.02
N ASN A 20 -11.35 -4.15 36.68
CA ASN A 20 -12.32 -3.23 36.11
C ASN A 20 -11.61 -2.04 35.47
N TYR A 21 -11.97 -1.71 34.23
CA TYR A 21 -11.54 -0.51 33.53
C TYR A 21 -12.70 0.51 33.56
N ALA A 22 -12.94 1.12 34.73
CA ALA A 22 -13.83 2.26 34.89
C ALA A 22 -13.54 2.96 36.21
N ASP A 23 -12.95 4.15 36.11
CA ASP A 23 -12.96 5.29 37.05
C ASP A 23 -11.56 5.88 37.20
N ARG A 24 -11.28 6.97 36.47
CA ARG A 24 -10.81 8.27 36.97
C ARG A 24 -10.97 9.35 35.89
N ARG A 25 -12.22 9.75 35.62
CA ARG A 25 -12.51 11.05 34.99
C ARG A 25 -12.56 12.11 36.09
N GLY A 26 -11.78 13.18 35.94
CA GLY A 26 -11.97 14.40 36.72
C GLY A 26 -10.67 15.11 37.08
N VAL A 27 -10.55 16.32 36.53
CA VAL A 27 -9.55 17.37 36.80
C VAL A 27 -8.28 17.28 35.94
N TRP A 28 -8.32 17.84 34.73
CA TRP A 28 -7.24 18.62 34.07
C TRP A 28 -7.68 19.00 32.64
N LEU A 29 -8.64 19.94 32.52
CA LEU A 29 -9.14 20.46 31.23
C LEU A 29 -8.75 21.94 31.00
N GLY A 30 -7.72 22.44 31.68
CA GLY A 30 -7.52 23.90 31.83
C GLY A 30 -6.28 24.55 31.23
N SER A 31 -5.19 23.84 30.93
CA SER A 31 -3.89 24.53 30.77
C SER A 31 -2.99 24.10 29.60
N ALA A 32 -3.44 23.18 28.74
CA ALA A 32 -2.66 22.75 27.57
C ALA A 32 -2.80 23.70 26.36
N ILE A 33 -3.72 24.68 26.40
CA ILE A 33 -4.21 25.41 25.21
C ILE A 33 -3.31 26.60 24.77
N VAL A 34 -2.22 26.96 25.48
CA VAL A 34 -1.57 28.29 25.26
C VAL A 34 -0.20 28.26 24.55
N LEU A 35 0.41 27.12 24.21
CA LEU A 35 1.80 27.11 23.71
C LEU A 35 2.02 26.67 22.25
N ILE A 36 1.06 26.93 21.35
CA ILE A 36 1.18 26.54 19.92
C ILE A 36 1.54 27.71 18.99
N ALA A 37 1.45 28.97 19.43
CA ALA A 37 1.53 30.11 18.53
C ALA A 37 2.75 31.01 18.79
N LEU A 38 3.98 30.66 18.34
CA LEU A 38 5.06 31.67 18.18
C LEU A 38 6.38 31.28 17.47
N ILE A 39 6.43 30.51 16.37
CA ILE A 39 7.68 30.42 15.58
C ILE A 39 7.42 30.29 14.06
N VAL A 40 7.05 31.39 13.38
CA VAL A 40 7.07 31.44 11.88
C VAL A 40 7.77 32.69 11.32
N ALA A 41 8.20 33.65 12.14
CA ALA A 41 8.94 34.81 11.64
C ALA A 41 10.46 34.61 11.78
N LEU A 42 11.18 34.71 10.66
CA LEU A 42 12.64 34.82 10.47
C LEU A 42 13.35 33.57 9.94
N MET A 43 13.39 33.43 8.61
CA MET A 43 14.66 33.19 7.89
C MET A 43 14.55 33.71 6.45
N ALA A 44 14.84 35.00 6.28
CA ALA A 44 15.23 35.58 5.00
C ALA A 44 16.71 35.96 5.07
N GLY A 45 17.52 35.33 4.20
CA GLY A 45 18.84 35.82 3.79
C GLY A 45 20.05 35.18 4.48
N SER A 46 20.83 34.38 3.76
CA SER A 46 22.12 34.77 3.17
C SER A 46 22.86 33.60 2.48
N SER A 47 23.36 33.87 1.27
CA SER A 47 24.26 33.08 0.40
C SER A 47 25.74 33.27 0.82
N ALA A 48 26.80 32.53 0.43
CA ALA A 48 27.16 31.59 -0.64
C ALA A 48 28.48 30.82 -0.28
N LEU A 49 28.77 29.69 -0.94
CA LEU A 49 30.06 29.34 -1.62
C LEU A 49 29.94 27.94 -2.30
N ALA A 50 30.49 27.81 -3.52
CA ALA A 50 29.95 26.95 -4.59
C ALA A 50 30.67 25.62 -4.90
N GLY A 51 29.87 24.63 -5.37
CA GLY A 51 30.21 23.48 -6.22
C GLY A 51 29.41 22.20 -5.86
N PRO A 52 29.08 21.27 -6.79
CA PRO A 52 28.69 21.41 -8.21
C PRO A 52 27.23 21.90 -8.32
N SER A 53 26.76 22.24 -9.52
CA SER A 53 25.45 22.87 -9.82
C SER A 53 24.36 22.61 -8.79
N GLN A 54 24.15 23.56 -7.86
CA GLN A 54 22.98 23.55 -6.99
C GLN A 54 21.78 23.61 -7.93
N ARG A 55 20.97 22.54 -7.95
CA ARG A 55 19.61 22.65 -8.49
C ARG A 55 19.00 23.87 -7.82
N GLN A 56 18.44 24.74 -8.67
CA GLN A 56 17.59 25.86 -8.33
C GLN A 56 16.71 25.46 -7.13
N THR A 57 16.51 26.35 -6.16
CA THR A 57 15.61 26.10 -5.02
C THR A 57 14.27 25.64 -5.56
N ASP A 58 14.05 24.32 -5.58
CA ASP A 58 12.88 23.69 -6.16
C ASP A 58 11.65 24.17 -5.38
N ASN A 59 10.58 24.59 -6.07
CA ASN A 59 9.37 25.02 -5.38
C ASN A 59 8.69 23.80 -4.75
N ILE A 60 8.70 23.72 -3.43
CA ILE A 60 8.15 22.55 -2.72
C ILE A 60 6.66 22.76 -2.46
N LEU A 61 5.83 21.84 -2.94
CA LEU A 61 4.42 21.70 -2.57
C LEU A 61 4.30 20.65 -1.47
N ARG A 62 3.81 21.07 -0.31
CA ARG A 62 3.66 20.17 0.84
C ARG A 62 2.29 19.52 0.84
N ILE A 63 2.26 18.21 0.99
CA ILE A 63 1.05 17.42 1.19
C ILE A 63 0.98 17.06 2.67
N GLY A 64 -0.07 17.49 3.36
CA GLY A 64 -0.31 17.08 4.74
C GLY A 64 -0.91 15.69 4.77
N TYR A 65 -0.58 14.89 5.77
CA TYR A 65 -1.23 13.61 6.03
C TYR A 65 -1.54 13.47 7.52
N ILE A 66 -2.75 13.03 7.85
CA ILE A 66 -3.22 12.78 9.21
C ILE A 66 -3.43 11.28 9.41
N GLY A 67 -2.56 10.64 10.19
CA GLY A 67 -2.61 9.21 10.48
C GLY A 67 -1.23 8.63 10.73
N GLN A 68 -1.13 7.30 10.83
CA GLN A 68 0.13 6.63 11.15
C GLN A 68 1.09 6.64 9.94
N PRO A 69 2.39 6.92 10.15
CA PRO A 69 3.37 7.09 9.06
C PRO A 69 3.58 5.84 8.20
N ASP A 70 3.26 4.66 8.72
CA ASP A 70 3.41 3.36 8.07
C ASP A 70 2.09 2.76 7.58
N SER A 71 1.00 3.53 7.61
CA SER A 71 -0.32 3.12 7.09
C SER A 71 -0.31 2.91 5.57
N ASP A 72 -1.32 2.20 5.07
CA ASP A 72 -1.54 2.04 3.63
C ASP A 72 -1.67 3.38 2.91
N LEU A 73 -2.42 4.33 3.49
CA LEU A 73 -2.61 5.65 2.88
C LEU A 73 -1.27 6.40 2.78
N ALA A 74 -0.46 6.39 3.85
CA ALA A 74 0.84 7.03 3.87
C ALA A 74 1.80 6.46 2.81
N ARG A 75 1.86 5.12 2.68
CA ARG A 75 2.71 4.44 1.68
C ARG A 75 2.24 4.70 0.25
N GLY A 76 0.93 4.79 0.04
CA GLY A 76 0.34 5.20 -1.24
C GLY A 76 0.78 6.61 -1.66
N LEU A 77 0.70 7.57 -0.73
CA LEU A 77 1.18 8.93 -0.94
C LEU A 77 2.69 8.99 -1.19
N ASP A 78 3.49 8.30 -0.38
CA ASP A 78 4.95 8.27 -0.54
C ASP A 78 5.36 7.73 -1.91
N LEU A 79 4.71 6.66 -2.39
CA LEU A 79 5.02 6.07 -3.69
C LEU A 79 4.70 7.04 -4.83
N ALA A 80 3.52 7.68 -4.80
CA ALA A 80 3.14 8.64 -5.82
C ALA A 80 4.05 9.89 -5.81
N ILE A 81 4.39 10.42 -4.62
CA ILE A 81 5.34 11.54 -4.48
C ILE A 81 6.70 11.18 -5.08
N ARG A 82 7.22 9.99 -4.74
CA ARG A 82 8.50 9.48 -5.23
C ARG A 82 8.50 9.47 -6.76
N GLN A 83 7.52 8.83 -7.37
CA GLN A 83 7.44 8.70 -8.83
C GLN A 83 7.27 10.04 -9.55
N ILE A 84 6.44 10.93 -9.03
CA ILE A 84 6.27 12.27 -9.61
C ILE A 84 7.60 13.03 -9.54
N ASN A 85 8.25 13.04 -8.38
CA ASN A 85 9.52 13.75 -8.19
C ASN A 85 10.66 13.16 -9.05
N GLU A 86 10.72 11.83 -9.18
CA GLU A 86 11.68 11.12 -10.03
C GLU A 86 11.47 11.43 -11.52
N SER A 87 10.23 11.66 -11.93
CA SER A 87 9.89 12.10 -13.30
C SER A 87 10.25 13.58 -13.59
N GLY A 88 10.82 14.29 -12.62
CA GLY A 88 11.19 15.71 -12.73
C GLY A 88 10.20 16.67 -12.06
N GLY A 89 9.25 16.16 -11.28
CA GLY A 89 8.25 16.93 -10.56
C GLY A 89 7.03 17.28 -11.41
N THR A 90 6.31 18.31 -10.98
CA THR A 90 5.12 18.83 -11.67
C THR A 90 5.35 20.24 -12.19
N THR A 91 4.57 20.66 -13.18
CA THR A 91 4.68 22.00 -13.78
C THR A 91 3.32 22.65 -13.79
N GLY A 92 3.18 23.79 -13.10
CA GLY A 92 1.95 24.55 -13.04
C GLY A 92 1.62 25.25 -14.37
N PRO A 93 0.43 25.88 -14.47
CA PRO A 93 -0.02 26.56 -15.69
C PRO A 93 0.82 27.80 -16.04
N ASP A 94 1.68 28.24 -15.12
CA ASP A 94 2.62 29.36 -15.26
C ASP A 94 4.04 28.91 -15.63
N ASP A 95 4.22 27.65 -16.06
CA ASP A 95 5.50 26.98 -16.34
C ASP A 95 6.42 26.86 -15.10
N THR A 96 5.90 27.11 -13.89
CA THR A 96 6.66 26.93 -12.65
C THR A 96 6.76 25.44 -12.32
N SER A 97 7.98 24.94 -12.19
CA SER A 97 8.22 23.56 -11.73
C SER A 97 8.15 23.45 -10.21
N TYR A 98 7.52 22.37 -9.74
CA TYR A 98 7.31 22.05 -8.34
C TYR A 98 7.67 20.59 -8.03
N PHE A 99 8.03 20.32 -6.78
CA PHE A 99 8.25 18.97 -6.24
C PHE A 99 7.39 18.77 -5.00
N TYR A 100 6.94 17.53 -4.77
CA TYR A 100 6.11 17.22 -3.61
C TYR A 100 6.93 16.80 -2.40
N GLN A 101 6.45 17.17 -1.22
CA GLN A 101 6.97 16.72 0.08
C GLN A 101 5.80 16.31 0.98
N LEU A 102 5.87 15.12 1.56
CA LEU A 102 4.90 14.66 2.55
C LEU A 102 5.21 15.25 3.93
N VAL A 103 4.18 15.74 4.62
CA VAL A 103 4.23 16.22 6.00
C VAL A 103 3.24 15.37 6.81
N VAL A 104 3.77 14.39 7.53
CA VAL A 104 2.97 13.47 8.34
C VAL A 104 2.71 14.08 9.72
N ALA A 105 1.44 14.10 10.12
CA ALA A 105 1.01 14.35 11.47
C ALA A 105 0.40 13.06 12.04
N GLU A 106 1.18 12.41 12.90
CA GLU A 106 0.83 11.13 13.50
C GLU A 106 -0.36 11.28 14.45
N VAL A 107 -1.41 10.49 14.21
CA VAL A 107 -2.60 10.39 15.04
C VAL A 107 -3.00 8.93 15.13
N LEU A 108 -3.13 8.41 16.35
CA LEU A 108 -3.62 7.04 16.56
C LEU A 108 -5.16 6.99 16.42
N PRO A 109 -5.75 5.84 16.03
CA PRO A 109 -7.20 5.71 15.86
C PRO A 109 -8.05 6.15 17.07
N GLU A 110 -7.52 6.00 18.29
CA GLU A 110 -8.18 6.40 19.53
C GLU A 110 -8.02 7.89 19.90
N GLU A 111 -7.19 8.64 19.18
CA GLU A 111 -6.83 10.04 19.47
C GLU A 111 -7.69 11.05 18.70
N THR A 112 -8.99 10.78 18.54
CA THR A 112 -9.94 11.61 17.79
C THR A 112 -9.91 13.10 18.17
N GLU A 113 -9.66 13.42 19.45
CA GLU A 113 -9.62 14.79 19.98
C GLU A 113 -8.35 15.58 19.56
N ALA A 114 -7.33 14.92 18.99
CA ALA A 114 -6.09 15.56 18.55
C ALA A 114 -6.18 16.23 17.17
N ILE A 115 -7.19 15.87 16.37
CA ILE A 115 -7.34 16.32 14.97
C ILE A 115 -7.32 17.85 14.81
N PRO A 116 -8.02 18.67 15.63
CA PRO A 116 -8.00 20.13 15.46
C PRO A 116 -6.61 20.75 15.65
N GLU A 117 -5.80 20.22 16.57
CA GLU A 117 -4.43 20.68 16.81
C GLU A 117 -3.51 20.33 15.62
N VAL A 118 -3.64 19.10 15.13
CA VAL A 118 -2.91 18.61 13.96
C VAL A 118 -3.23 19.43 12.71
N LEU A 119 -4.50 19.75 12.47
CA LEU A 119 -4.93 20.59 11.35
C LEU A 119 -4.28 21.98 11.39
N GLN A 120 -4.15 22.57 12.59
CA GLN A 120 -3.46 23.84 12.75
C GLN A 120 -1.96 23.72 12.42
N ALA A 121 -1.31 22.63 12.82
CA ALA A 121 0.09 22.38 12.51
C ALA A 121 0.32 22.21 11.00
N LEU A 122 -0.52 21.43 10.31
CA LEU A 122 -0.45 21.25 8.86
C LEU A 122 -0.71 22.56 8.10
N THR A 123 -1.69 23.36 8.57
CA THR A 123 -1.95 24.69 8.01
C THR A 123 -0.72 25.60 8.14
N ASN A 124 -0.06 25.59 9.30
CA ASN A 124 1.17 26.36 9.54
C ASN A 124 2.35 25.88 8.69
N ALA A 125 2.39 24.59 8.33
CA ALA A 125 3.39 24.03 7.42
C ALA A 125 3.19 24.49 5.96
N GLY A 126 2.06 25.12 5.63
CA GLY A 126 1.75 25.61 4.29
C GLY A 126 1.51 24.49 3.29
N VAL A 127 0.77 23.46 3.72
CA VAL A 127 0.34 22.37 2.83
C VAL A 127 -0.64 22.88 1.79
N VAL A 128 -0.67 22.24 0.61
CA VAL A 128 -1.62 22.58 -0.47
C VAL A 128 -2.88 21.72 -0.46
N ALA A 129 -2.81 20.56 0.18
CA ALA A 129 -3.91 19.65 0.45
C ALA A 129 -3.58 18.82 1.69
N ILE A 130 -4.61 18.27 2.34
CA ILE A 130 -4.48 17.38 3.49
C ILE A 130 -5.12 16.05 3.13
N PHE A 131 -4.39 14.96 3.30
CA PHE A 131 -4.91 13.60 3.23
C PHE A 131 -5.19 13.04 4.62
N GLY A 132 -6.16 12.15 4.68
CA GLY A 132 -6.69 11.61 5.93
C GLY A 132 -7.70 12.57 6.60
N PRO A 133 -8.29 12.16 7.74
CA PRO A 133 -8.07 10.88 8.40
C PRO A 133 -8.55 9.67 7.58
N ASP A 134 -8.07 8.49 7.92
CA ASP A 134 -8.21 7.29 7.08
C ASP A 134 -9.53 6.54 7.33
N SER A 135 -10.19 6.82 8.46
CA SER A 135 -11.35 6.07 8.96
C SER A 135 -12.52 6.97 9.35
N ASN A 136 -13.72 6.36 9.40
CA ASN A 136 -14.93 7.01 9.88
C ASN A 136 -14.80 7.48 11.35
N ASP A 137 -14.11 6.70 12.19
CA ASP A 137 -13.95 7.00 13.63
C ASP A 137 -13.15 8.29 13.90
N LEU A 138 -12.18 8.59 13.04
CA LEU A 138 -11.40 9.84 13.13
C LEU A 138 -12.09 10.99 12.37
N ALA A 139 -12.67 10.72 11.20
CA ALA A 139 -13.23 11.74 10.32
C ALA A 139 -14.58 12.28 10.81
N LEU A 140 -15.54 11.41 11.15
CA LEU A 140 -16.92 11.81 11.45
C LEU A 140 -17.05 12.76 12.65
N PRO A 141 -16.33 12.54 13.77
CA PRO A 141 -16.37 13.48 14.89
C PRO A 141 -15.73 14.84 14.59
N ASN A 142 -14.92 14.93 13.53
CA ASN A 142 -14.10 16.09 13.19
C ASN A 142 -14.51 16.80 11.89
N VAL A 143 -15.64 16.45 11.26
CA VAL A 143 -16.09 17.04 9.98
C VAL A 143 -16.13 18.57 10.03
N GLU A 144 -16.56 19.18 11.14
CA GLU A 144 -16.59 20.64 11.28
C GLU A 144 -15.18 21.24 11.27
N ALA A 145 -14.21 20.61 11.94
CA ALA A 145 -12.82 21.06 11.95
C ALA A 145 -12.13 20.85 10.58
N LEU A 146 -12.37 19.69 9.95
CA LEU A 146 -11.85 19.34 8.62
C LEU A 146 -12.42 20.25 7.53
N SER A 147 -13.68 20.66 7.63
CA SER A 147 -14.29 21.60 6.69
C SER A 147 -13.84 23.05 6.91
N ALA A 148 -13.30 23.39 8.08
CA ALA A 148 -12.88 24.75 8.40
C ALA A 148 -11.49 25.14 7.87
N VAL A 149 -10.64 24.18 7.48
CA VAL A 149 -9.32 24.49 6.92
C VAL A 149 -9.44 25.08 5.51
N SER A 150 -8.45 25.89 5.10
CA SER A 150 -8.50 26.62 3.83
C SER A 150 -8.15 25.78 2.60
N VAL A 151 -7.61 24.59 2.80
CA VAL A 151 -7.12 23.66 1.77
C VAL A 151 -7.99 22.42 1.71
N PRO A 152 -8.15 21.78 0.54
CA PRO A 152 -8.96 20.58 0.41
C PRO A 152 -8.45 19.45 1.32
N VAL A 153 -9.39 18.70 1.88
CA VAL A 153 -9.16 17.51 2.69
C VAL A 153 -9.61 16.28 1.91
N LEU A 154 -8.74 15.28 1.75
CA LEU A 154 -8.97 14.06 1.00
C LEU A 154 -8.94 12.86 1.96
N THR A 155 -10.09 12.26 2.27
CA THR A 155 -10.25 11.25 3.32
C THR A 155 -10.72 9.90 2.79
N GLY A 156 -10.28 8.82 3.44
CA GLY A 156 -10.72 7.44 3.19
C GLY A 156 -12.06 7.08 3.85
N ALA A 157 -12.71 8.00 4.56
CA ALA A 157 -13.97 7.75 5.27
C ALA A 157 -15.14 7.44 4.34
N THR A 158 -15.79 6.29 4.51
CA THR A 158 -16.84 5.77 3.62
C THR A 158 -18.26 6.20 3.98
N SER A 159 -18.50 6.64 5.23
CA SER A 159 -19.87 6.90 5.72
C SER A 159 -20.63 7.92 4.87
N GLU A 160 -21.91 7.65 4.60
CA GLU A 160 -22.86 8.53 3.92
C GLU A 160 -23.04 9.86 4.64
N THR A 161 -22.75 9.89 5.93
CA THR A 161 -22.93 11.08 6.77
C THR A 161 -21.77 12.05 6.74
N LEU A 162 -20.66 11.69 6.07
CA LEU A 162 -19.42 12.47 6.01
C LEU A 162 -19.66 13.96 5.67
N TYR A 163 -20.59 14.21 4.76
CA TYR A 163 -20.86 15.54 4.25
C TYR A 163 -21.89 16.35 5.04
N ASN A 164 -22.58 15.75 6.01
CA ASN A 164 -23.73 16.38 6.70
C ASN A 164 -23.37 17.69 7.41
N ALA A 165 -22.12 17.82 7.87
CA ALA A 165 -21.60 19.02 8.53
C ALA A 165 -20.59 19.81 7.69
N ASP A 166 -20.22 19.33 6.49
CA ASP A 166 -19.29 20.05 5.60
C ASP A 166 -20.03 21.06 4.73
N THR A 167 -20.17 22.27 5.29
CA THR A 167 -20.78 23.42 4.61
C THR A 167 -19.84 24.17 3.66
N SER A 168 -18.54 23.87 3.67
CA SER A 168 -17.53 24.59 2.87
C SER A 168 -17.14 23.87 1.57
N SER A 169 -17.68 22.66 1.35
CA SER A 169 -17.35 21.84 0.17
C SER A 169 -15.86 21.56 0.08
N ASN A 170 -15.24 21.34 1.24
CA ASN A 170 -13.79 21.22 1.36
C ASN A 170 -13.30 19.80 1.59
N ILE A 171 -14.19 18.89 1.98
CA ILE A 171 -13.88 17.47 2.18
C ILE A 171 -14.23 16.71 0.90
N PHE A 172 -13.28 15.87 0.47
CA PHE A 172 -13.40 14.95 -0.64
C PHE A 172 -13.15 13.53 -0.17
N ARG A 173 -13.95 12.58 -0.64
CA ARG A 173 -13.74 11.16 -0.38
C ARG A 173 -12.87 10.57 -1.49
N ILE A 174 -11.78 9.87 -1.12
CA ILE A 174 -10.86 9.25 -2.09
C ILE A 174 -11.27 7.83 -2.50
N VAL A 175 -12.29 7.29 -1.85
CA VAL A 175 -12.90 5.98 -2.10
C VAL A 175 -14.40 6.17 -2.36
N ALA A 176 -15.09 5.10 -2.74
CA ALA A 176 -16.54 5.14 -2.89
C ALA A 176 -17.28 5.23 -1.53
N PRO A 177 -18.50 5.79 -1.51
CA PRO A 177 -19.40 5.70 -0.36
C PRO A 177 -19.73 4.25 0.02
N GLU A 178 -20.21 4.05 1.25
CA GLU A 178 -20.62 2.73 1.73
C GLU A 178 -21.78 2.13 0.91
N SER A 179 -22.67 2.97 0.41
CA SER A 179 -23.76 2.53 -0.48
C SER A 179 -23.23 1.85 -1.73
N THR A 180 -22.13 2.32 -2.32
CA THR A 180 -21.55 1.71 -3.52
C THR A 180 -21.08 0.28 -3.26
N TYR A 181 -20.42 0.00 -2.14
CA TYR A 181 -20.04 -1.39 -1.80
C TYR A 181 -21.26 -2.27 -1.53
N SER A 182 -22.30 -1.69 -0.92
CA SER A 182 -23.57 -2.36 -0.61
C SER A 182 -24.30 -2.76 -1.89
N ASP A 183 -24.43 -1.83 -2.84
CA ASP A 183 -25.07 -2.05 -4.13
C ASP A 183 -24.28 -3.05 -4.96
N ALA A 184 -22.94 -2.92 -5.02
CA ALA A 184 -22.06 -3.85 -5.71
C ALA A 184 -22.22 -5.30 -5.22
N LEU A 185 -22.20 -5.50 -3.88
CA LEU A 185 -22.42 -6.82 -3.30
C LEU A 185 -23.84 -7.33 -3.57
N ALA A 186 -24.86 -6.49 -3.41
CA ALA A 186 -26.25 -6.91 -3.65
C ALA A 186 -26.48 -7.33 -5.10
N SER A 187 -26.04 -6.51 -6.07
CA SER A 187 -26.17 -6.82 -7.49
C SER A 187 -25.40 -8.09 -7.88
N TYR A 188 -24.21 -8.33 -7.31
CA TYR A 188 -23.47 -9.57 -7.58
C TYR A 188 -24.12 -10.80 -6.94
N LEU A 189 -24.45 -10.73 -5.65
CA LEU A 189 -25.02 -11.87 -4.92
C LEU A 189 -26.39 -12.27 -5.49
N VAL A 190 -27.27 -11.31 -5.74
CA VAL A 190 -28.63 -11.58 -6.21
C VAL A 190 -28.70 -11.71 -7.73
N GLY A 191 -28.06 -10.80 -8.46
CA GLY A 191 -28.13 -10.75 -9.92
C GLY A 191 -27.27 -11.80 -10.63
N VAL A 192 -26.10 -12.15 -10.08
CA VAL A 192 -25.16 -13.11 -10.71
C VAL A 192 -25.20 -14.46 -10.01
N LEU A 193 -25.13 -14.48 -8.67
CA LEU A 193 -25.11 -15.73 -7.90
C LEU A 193 -26.50 -16.26 -7.53
N GLU A 194 -27.57 -15.53 -7.89
CA GLU A 194 -28.97 -15.91 -7.66
C GLU A 194 -29.31 -16.20 -6.18
N VAL A 195 -28.62 -15.53 -5.24
CA VAL A 195 -28.88 -15.62 -3.79
C VAL A 195 -30.24 -15.03 -3.47
N GLN A 196 -31.08 -15.78 -2.74
CA GLN A 196 -32.43 -15.36 -2.35
C GLN A 196 -32.54 -15.17 -0.83
N ASP A 197 -32.09 -16.15 -0.04
CA ASP A 197 -32.21 -16.12 1.41
C ASP A 197 -30.88 -15.72 2.07
N VAL A 198 -30.88 -14.63 2.85
CA VAL A 198 -29.66 -14.06 3.44
C VAL A 198 -29.75 -13.92 4.95
N VAL A 199 -28.66 -14.26 5.64
CA VAL A 199 -28.44 -13.89 7.05
C VAL A 199 -27.38 -12.80 7.11
N LEU A 200 -27.69 -11.71 7.82
CA LEU A 200 -26.71 -10.67 8.17
C LEU A 200 -26.18 -10.90 9.59
N VAL A 201 -24.86 -10.85 9.75
CA VAL A 201 -24.18 -10.97 11.04
C VAL A 201 -23.28 -9.75 11.25
N GLN A 202 -23.48 -9.03 12.34
CA GLN A 202 -22.69 -7.88 12.73
C GLN A 202 -22.19 -8.09 14.16
N THR A 203 -20.88 -8.08 14.36
CA THR A 203 -20.26 -8.28 15.69
C THR A 203 -19.61 -7.03 16.28
N ASP A 204 -19.62 -5.92 15.54
CA ASP A 204 -19.12 -4.62 16.01
C ASP A 204 -20.04 -3.49 15.53
N ILE A 205 -20.28 -2.52 16.40
CA ILE A 205 -21.19 -1.39 16.17
C ILE A 205 -20.69 -0.42 15.11
N VAL A 206 -19.38 -0.36 14.85
CA VAL A 206 -18.81 0.52 13.81
C VAL A 206 -19.35 0.18 12.42
N TRP A 207 -19.82 -1.05 12.21
CA TRP A 207 -20.38 -1.54 10.94
C TRP A 207 -21.91 -1.42 10.84
N THR A 208 -22.57 -0.73 11.76
CA THR A 208 -24.04 -0.63 11.77
C THR A 208 -24.56 0.02 10.49
N GLU A 209 -23.92 1.09 10.02
CA GLU A 209 -24.31 1.79 8.79
C GLU A 209 -24.19 0.87 7.57
N ALA A 210 -23.04 0.21 7.40
CA ALA A 210 -22.79 -0.75 6.33
C ALA A 210 -23.79 -1.91 6.33
N THR A 211 -24.07 -2.48 7.50
CA THR A 211 -25.02 -3.59 7.65
C THR A 211 -26.44 -3.20 7.23
N VAL A 212 -26.88 -1.99 7.62
CA VAL A 212 -28.19 -1.45 7.23
C VAL A 212 -28.25 -1.12 5.74
N SER A 213 -27.19 -0.49 5.22
CA SER A 213 -27.07 -0.15 3.80
C SER A 213 -27.17 -1.42 2.92
N LEU A 214 -26.38 -2.44 3.23
CA LEU A 214 -26.43 -3.72 2.51
C LEU A 214 -27.79 -4.41 2.62
N GLY A 215 -28.40 -4.44 3.80
CA GLY A 215 -29.73 -5.04 3.97
C GLY A 215 -30.80 -4.37 3.09
N ASN A 216 -30.71 -3.04 2.91
CA ASN A 216 -31.60 -2.32 2.01
C ASN A 216 -31.30 -2.62 0.53
N ALA A 217 -30.03 -2.65 0.13
CA ALA A 217 -29.63 -2.97 -1.24
C ALA A 217 -30.08 -4.38 -1.65
N LEU A 218 -29.83 -5.39 -0.79
CA LEU A 218 -30.29 -6.77 -0.98
C LEU A 218 -31.82 -6.87 -1.15
N GLY A 219 -32.58 -6.17 -0.30
CA GLY A 219 -34.03 -6.15 -0.38
C GLY A 219 -34.56 -5.47 -1.65
N GLN A 220 -33.84 -4.48 -2.20
CA GLN A 220 -34.19 -3.83 -3.47
C GLN A 220 -33.93 -4.75 -4.67
N GLU A 221 -32.86 -5.54 -4.62
CA GLU A 221 -32.53 -6.56 -5.63
C GLU A 221 -33.41 -7.82 -5.53
N GLY A 222 -34.12 -8.00 -4.41
CA GLY A 222 -35.16 -9.01 -4.23
C GLY A 222 -34.80 -10.19 -3.32
N ALA A 223 -33.69 -10.10 -2.56
CA ALA A 223 -33.35 -11.08 -1.53
C ALA A 223 -34.17 -10.87 -0.24
N GLU A 224 -34.46 -11.97 0.46
CA GLU A 224 -35.10 -11.99 1.78
C GLU A 224 -34.04 -12.08 2.88
N ILE A 225 -34.06 -11.11 3.82
CA ILE A 225 -33.24 -11.19 5.03
C ILE A 225 -33.94 -12.08 6.05
N VAL A 226 -33.59 -13.37 6.08
CA VAL A 226 -34.23 -14.38 6.95
C VAL A 226 -33.83 -14.24 8.42
N ALA A 227 -32.67 -13.64 8.69
CA ALA A 227 -32.26 -13.25 10.04
C ALA A 227 -31.20 -12.13 10.03
N THR A 228 -31.18 -11.35 11.11
CA THR A 228 -30.10 -10.41 11.41
C THR A 228 -29.62 -10.65 12.84
N ILE A 229 -28.33 -10.96 12.99
CA ILE A 229 -27.66 -11.13 14.27
C ILE A 229 -26.78 -9.90 14.49
N GLN A 230 -27.12 -9.09 15.49
CA GLN A 230 -26.34 -7.90 15.87
C GLN A 230 -25.85 -8.05 17.31
N MET A 231 -24.55 -7.86 17.50
CA MET A 231 -23.88 -8.00 18.78
C MET A 231 -23.05 -6.77 19.10
N THR A 232 -23.07 -6.38 20.37
CA THR A 232 -22.24 -5.29 20.95
C THR A 232 -21.10 -5.84 21.81
N ASP A 233 -21.21 -7.11 22.22
CA ASP A 233 -20.23 -7.89 22.97
C ASP A 233 -20.19 -9.29 22.33
N ASN A 234 -19.02 -9.68 21.81
CA ASN A 234 -18.78 -10.91 21.05
C ASN A 234 -18.22 -12.06 21.90
N THR A 235 -18.11 -11.90 23.23
CA THR A 235 -17.56 -12.93 24.12
C THR A 235 -18.31 -14.27 24.08
N ASP A 236 -19.59 -14.26 23.73
CA ASP A 236 -20.45 -15.45 23.60
C ASP A 236 -20.86 -15.77 22.15
N LEU A 237 -20.11 -15.25 21.17
CA LEU A 237 -20.41 -15.40 19.74
C LEU A 237 -20.73 -16.84 19.31
N PRO A 238 -19.97 -17.89 19.69
CA PRO A 238 -20.26 -19.27 19.27
C PRO A 238 -21.66 -19.77 19.66
N ASN A 239 -22.18 -19.34 20.81
CA ASN A 239 -23.51 -19.74 21.27
C ASN A 239 -24.63 -18.98 20.55
N GLN A 240 -24.41 -17.69 20.25
CA GLN A 240 -25.39 -16.85 19.55
C GLN A 240 -25.60 -17.29 18.10
N ILE A 241 -24.54 -17.77 17.43
CA ILE A 241 -24.60 -18.21 16.03
C ILE A 241 -24.89 -19.72 15.87
N ARG A 242 -25.16 -20.45 16.97
CA ARG A 242 -25.36 -21.91 16.96
C ARG A 242 -26.48 -22.38 16.03
N THR A 243 -27.51 -21.56 15.84
CA THR A 243 -28.65 -21.88 14.99
C THR A 243 -28.48 -21.42 13.54
N LEU A 244 -27.40 -20.71 13.19
CA LEU A 244 -27.18 -20.23 11.81
C LEU A 244 -27.29 -21.34 10.75
N PRO A 245 -26.67 -22.53 10.92
CA PRO A 245 -26.77 -23.59 9.92
C PRO A 245 -28.21 -24.10 9.71
N GLU A 246 -29.10 -23.91 10.69
CA GLU A 246 -30.49 -24.39 10.66
C GLU A 246 -31.41 -23.45 9.87
N LEU A 247 -30.97 -22.21 9.57
CA LEU A 247 -31.75 -21.21 8.85
C LEU A 247 -31.82 -21.49 7.34
N ASN A 248 -30.97 -22.38 6.80
CA ASN A 248 -30.90 -22.75 5.37
C ASN A 248 -30.76 -21.56 4.42
N ALA A 249 -30.11 -20.47 4.86
CA ALA A 249 -29.84 -19.33 4.00
C ALA A 249 -28.82 -19.68 2.90
N ASP A 250 -29.01 -19.07 1.72
CA ASP A 250 -28.10 -19.16 0.57
C ASP A 250 -26.78 -18.44 0.86
N ALA A 251 -26.83 -17.35 1.64
CA ALA A 251 -25.65 -16.61 2.04
C ALA A 251 -25.69 -16.18 3.53
N VAL A 252 -24.52 -16.21 4.16
CA VAL A 252 -24.26 -15.57 5.45
C VAL A 252 -23.26 -14.46 5.22
N ILE A 253 -23.67 -13.22 5.44
CA ILE A 253 -22.86 -12.03 5.21
C ILE A 253 -22.45 -11.44 6.56
N MET A 254 -21.15 -11.19 6.71
CA MET A 254 -20.58 -10.80 7.97
C MET A 254 -19.86 -9.45 7.92
N TYR A 255 -20.09 -8.66 8.97
CA TYR A 255 -19.35 -7.46 9.32
C TYR A 255 -18.78 -7.56 10.74
N GLY A 256 -17.49 -7.27 10.88
CA GLY A 256 -16.80 -7.31 12.17
C GLY A 256 -15.32 -7.68 12.05
N PRO A 257 -14.63 -7.83 13.18
CA PRO A 257 -13.21 -8.16 13.23
C PRO A 257 -12.90 -9.52 12.57
N PRO A 258 -11.70 -9.71 11.98
CA PRO A 258 -11.30 -10.95 11.31
C PRO A 258 -11.46 -12.22 12.15
N GLN A 259 -11.20 -12.14 13.46
CA GLN A 259 -11.31 -13.29 14.38
C GLN A 259 -12.76 -13.76 14.57
N ASP A 260 -13.70 -12.82 14.58
CA ASP A 260 -15.12 -13.15 14.65
C ASP A 260 -15.56 -13.80 13.35
N ALA A 261 -15.10 -13.27 12.21
CA ALA A 261 -15.38 -13.83 10.89
C ALA A 261 -14.87 -15.26 10.76
N TYR A 262 -13.65 -15.51 11.22
CA TYR A 262 -13.09 -16.86 11.28
C TYR A 262 -13.92 -17.78 12.18
N THR A 263 -14.39 -17.29 13.33
CA THR A 263 -15.25 -18.06 14.25
C THR A 263 -16.58 -18.44 13.60
N VAL A 264 -17.26 -17.48 12.95
CA VAL A 264 -18.53 -17.74 12.25
C VAL A 264 -18.33 -18.72 11.10
N PHE A 265 -17.33 -18.48 10.26
CA PHE A 265 -17.00 -19.32 9.12
C PHE A 265 -16.69 -20.77 9.53
N THR A 266 -15.80 -20.96 10.50
CA THR A 266 -15.43 -22.31 10.97
C THR A 266 -16.61 -23.06 11.61
N GLN A 267 -17.50 -22.34 12.29
CA GLN A 267 -18.71 -22.93 12.85
C GLN A 267 -19.68 -23.38 11.75
N LEU A 268 -19.91 -22.58 10.71
CA LEU A 268 -20.73 -22.97 9.54
C LEU A 268 -20.13 -24.22 8.86
N GLN A 269 -18.81 -24.22 8.61
CA GLN A 269 -18.09 -25.35 8.02
C GLN A 269 -18.19 -26.62 8.86
N SER A 270 -18.05 -26.52 10.19
CA SER A 270 -18.16 -27.67 11.10
C SER A 270 -19.54 -28.32 11.09
N ASN A 271 -20.58 -27.60 10.65
CA ASN A 271 -21.95 -28.08 10.49
C ASN A 271 -22.27 -28.49 9.05
N ASN A 272 -21.28 -28.58 8.16
CA ASN A 272 -21.42 -28.91 6.74
C ASN A 272 -22.39 -27.97 5.98
N TRP A 273 -22.51 -26.72 6.39
CA TRP A 273 -23.32 -25.73 5.67
C TRP A 273 -22.73 -25.47 4.27
N GLN A 274 -23.59 -25.32 3.26
CA GLN A 274 -23.20 -25.30 1.83
C GLN A 274 -23.40 -23.94 1.14
N GLY A 275 -23.90 -22.93 1.88
CA GLY A 275 -24.13 -21.60 1.31
C GLY A 275 -22.85 -20.79 1.12
N ARG A 276 -23.02 -19.54 0.71
CA ARG A 276 -21.92 -18.59 0.45
C ARG A 276 -21.60 -17.77 1.69
N PHE A 277 -20.37 -17.89 2.17
CA PHE A 277 -19.89 -16.98 3.22
C PHE A 277 -19.33 -15.71 2.58
N VAL A 278 -19.86 -14.56 2.98
CA VAL A 278 -19.45 -13.25 2.47
C VAL A 278 -18.87 -12.44 3.61
N TYR A 279 -17.69 -11.87 3.41
CA TYR A 279 -17.00 -11.09 4.41
C TYR A 279 -16.35 -9.84 3.80
N ARG A 280 -16.86 -8.65 4.17
CA ARG A 280 -16.49 -7.34 3.58
C ARG A 280 -14.97 -7.14 3.50
N THR A 281 -14.25 -7.49 4.56
CA THR A 281 -12.80 -7.25 4.69
C THR A 281 -12.00 -8.54 4.57
N GLY A 282 -12.48 -9.52 3.78
CA GLY A 282 -11.83 -10.82 3.60
C GLY A 282 -10.38 -10.74 3.11
N GLN A 283 -10.09 -9.87 2.14
CA GLN A 283 -8.71 -9.68 1.68
C GLN A 283 -7.81 -9.11 2.79
N GLN A 284 -8.31 -8.16 3.57
CA GLN A 284 -7.54 -7.57 4.68
C GLN A 284 -7.24 -8.62 5.76
N ALA A 285 -8.19 -9.50 6.06
CA ALA A 285 -8.00 -10.60 7.01
C ALA A 285 -6.98 -11.64 6.53
N VAL A 286 -6.82 -11.79 5.21
CA VAL A 286 -5.71 -12.56 4.63
C VAL A 286 -4.38 -11.85 4.86
N LEU A 287 -4.33 -10.53 4.65
CA LEU A 287 -3.11 -9.72 4.81
C LEU A 287 -2.60 -9.61 6.25
N GLU A 288 -3.49 -9.45 7.23
CA GLU A 288 -3.12 -9.09 8.62
C GLU A 288 -2.74 -10.26 9.53
N GLY A 289 -2.90 -11.49 9.08
CA GLY A 289 -2.66 -12.66 9.92
C GLY A 289 -3.06 -13.98 9.30
N ASN A 290 -3.37 -13.97 7.99
CA ASN A 290 -3.51 -15.17 7.19
C ASN A 290 -4.54 -16.15 7.82
N LEU A 291 -5.62 -15.58 8.39
CA LEU A 291 -6.63 -16.34 9.14
C LEU A 291 -7.46 -17.26 8.24
N PHE A 292 -7.53 -16.93 6.94
CA PHE A 292 -8.32 -17.63 5.93
C PHE A 292 -7.44 -18.34 4.88
N ASP A 293 -6.29 -18.89 5.28
CA ASP A 293 -5.32 -19.53 4.37
C ASP A 293 -5.58 -21.02 4.08
N ASP A 294 -6.67 -21.55 4.62
CA ASP A 294 -7.11 -22.93 4.43
C ASP A 294 -7.80 -23.08 3.06
N GLU A 295 -7.58 -24.20 2.35
CA GLU A 295 -8.34 -24.55 1.13
C GLU A 295 -9.86 -24.42 1.32
N ARG A 296 -10.36 -24.61 2.55
CA ARG A 296 -11.78 -24.44 2.90
C ARG A 296 -12.27 -23.00 2.75
N ALA A 297 -11.41 -22.00 2.93
CA ALA A 297 -11.75 -20.59 2.79
C ALA A 297 -11.86 -20.13 1.32
N ALA A 298 -11.49 -20.99 0.37
CA ALA A 298 -11.68 -20.72 -1.05
C ALA A 298 -13.17 -20.42 -1.35
N GLY A 299 -13.42 -19.34 -2.07
CA GLY A 299 -14.76 -18.88 -2.44
C GLY A 299 -15.46 -18.00 -1.39
N ILE A 300 -14.77 -17.59 -0.31
CA ILE A 300 -15.27 -16.48 0.52
C ILE A 300 -15.29 -15.22 -0.33
N ILE A 301 -16.45 -14.58 -0.42
CA ILE A 301 -16.66 -13.38 -1.25
C ILE A 301 -16.42 -12.14 -0.39
N GLY A 302 -15.70 -11.17 -0.92
CA GLY A 302 -15.55 -9.83 -0.34
C GLY A 302 -15.75 -8.74 -1.38
N VAL A 303 -15.78 -7.50 -0.92
CA VAL A 303 -15.85 -6.31 -1.77
C VAL A 303 -14.93 -5.24 -1.22
N ASP A 304 -14.30 -4.44 -2.06
CA ASP A 304 -13.57 -3.25 -1.63
C ASP A 304 -13.44 -2.22 -2.74
N SER A 305 -12.86 -1.05 -2.48
CA SER A 305 -12.60 -0.04 -3.53
C SER A 305 -11.58 -0.50 -4.57
N TRP A 306 -10.75 -1.49 -4.22
CA TRP A 306 -9.79 -2.13 -5.10
C TRP A 306 -9.34 -3.47 -4.50
N SER A 307 -8.85 -4.37 -5.35
CA SER A 307 -8.27 -5.65 -4.90
C SER A 307 -6.94 -5.92 -5.59
N PHE A 308 -5.97 -6.45 -4.85
CA PHE A 308 -4.68 -6.88 -5.41
C PHE A 308 -4.81 -8.11 -6.32
N GLY A 309 -5.99 -8.74 -6.35
CA GLY A 309 -6.36 -9.75 -7.35
C GLY A 309 -7.04 -9.18 -8.60
N ALA A 310 -7.11 -7.86 -8.77
CA ALA A 310 -7.63 -7.21 -9.98
C ALA A 310 -6.76 -7.55 -11.21
N ASN A 311 -7.40 -7.79 -12.35
CA ASN A 311 -6.74 -8.28 -13.57
C ASN A 311 -6.56 -7.17 -14.62
N ASP A 312 -6.03 -6.02 -14.20
CA ASP A 312 -5.68 -4.91 -15.10
C ASP A 312 -4.18 -4.57 -15.03
N ALA A 313 -3.66 -4.01 -16.12
CA ALA A 313 -2.21 -3.78 -16.29
C ALA A 313 -1.66 -2.66 -15.38
N LEU A 314 -2.50 -1.68 -15.02
CA LEU A 314 -2.11 -0.60 -14.11
C LEU A 314 -2.04 -1.12 -12.67
N GLY A 315 -3.04 -1.90 -12.26
CA GLY A 315 -3.10 -2.62 -10.99
C GLY A 315 -1.89 -3.51 -10.76
N SER A 316 -1.47 -4.30 -11.76
CA SER A 316 -0.26 -5.12 -11.61
C SER A 316 0.99 -4.29 -11.48
N THR A 317 1.12 -3.24 -12.30
CA THR A 317 2.31 -2.37 -12.27
C THR A 317 2.45 -1.71 -10.90
N PHE A 318 1.36 -1.14 -10.39
CA PHE A 318 1.30 -0.56 -9.05
C PHE A 318 1.64 -1.59 -7.98
N THR A 319 1.03 -2.78 -8.03
CA THR A 319 1.28 -3.85 -7.05
C THR A 319 2.75 -4.25 -7.00
N ILE A 320 3.38 -4.43 -8.16
CA ILE A 320 4.79 -4.79 -8.25
C ILE A 320 5.67 -3.68 -7.68
N GLN A 321 5.42 -2.42 -8.05
CA GLN A 321 6.20 -1.28 -7.56
C GLN A 321 6.04 -1.09 -6.05
N TYR A 322 4.83 -1.24 -5.53
CA TYR A 322 4.52 -1.10 -4.11
C TYR A 322 5.20 -2.21 -3.29
N ILE A 323 5.07 -3.47 -3.71
CA ILE A 323 5.74 -4.60 -3.06
C ILE A 323 7.26 -4.44 -3.13
N THR A 324 7.79 -3.99 -4.27
CA THR A 324 9.24 -3.77 -4.42
C THR A 324 9.74 -2.68 -3.48
N GLN A 325 8.93 -1.65 -3.24
CA GLN A 325 9.29 -0.52 -2.41
C GLN A 325 9.14 -0.77 -0.91
N TYR A 326 8.12 -1.55 -0.51
CA TYR A 326 7.73 -1.66 0.91
C TYR A 326 7.78 -3.10 1.45
N GLY A 327 7.93 -4.12 0.61
CA GLY A 327 7.90 -5.53 1.02
C GLY A 327 6.51 -6.06 1.39
N THR A 328 5.47 -5.22 1.27
CA THR A 328 4.09 -5.55 1.68
C THR A 328 3.13 -5.50 0.51
N ILE A 329 2.06 -6.28 0.56
CA ILE A 329 0.97 -6.18 -0.43
C ILE A 329 0.24 -4.85 -0.22
N PRO A 330 -0.10 -4.10 -1.28
CA PRO A 330 -0.93 -2.92 -1.13
C PRO A 330 -2.37 -3.25 -0.72
N GLY A 331 -2.88 -2.53 0.27
CA GLY A 331 -4.32 -2.48 0.54
C GLY A 331 -5.06 -1.43 -0.32
N PRO A 332 -6.40 -1.43 -0.28
CA PRO A 332 -7.24 -0.53 -1.09
C PRO A 332 -6.96 0.96 -0.84
N LEU A 333 -6.68 1.36 0.40
CA LEU A 333 -6.39 2.76 0.74
C LEU A 333 -5.05 3.25 0.19
N SER A 334 -4.08 2.35 -0.01
CA SER A 334 -2.79 2.71 -0.61
C SER A 334 -2.97 3.15 -2.07
N VAL A 335 -3.76 2.40 -2.83
CA VAL A 335 -4.09 2.72 -4.22
C VAL A 335 -4.93 3.99 -4.28
N ALA A 336 -5.86 4.15 -3.33
CA ALA A 336 -6.70 5.33 -3.25
C ALA A 336 -5.91 6.62 -3.04
N ALA A 337 -4.95 6.61 -2.13
CA ALA A 337 -4.05 7.75 -1.92
C ALA A 337 -3.17 8.01 -3.13
N TYR A 338 -2.59 6.95 -3.71
CA TYR A 338 -1.73 7.03 -4.88
C TYR A 338 -2.48 7.70 -6.05
N ASP A 339 -3.65 7.18 -6.42
CA ASP A 339 -4.49 7.72 -7.49
C ASP A 339 -4.92 9.16 -7.22
N SER A 340 -5.34 9.44 -5.97
CA SER A 340 -5.79 10.77 -5.58
C SER A 340 -4.67 11.81 -5.61
N LEU A 341 -3.42 11.41 -5.37
CA LEU A 341 -2.29 12.32 -5.54
C LEU A 341 -1.99 12.60 -7.01
N PHE A 342 -2.08 11.62 -7.90
CA PHE A 342 -1.98 11.86 -9.35
C PHE A 342 -3.13 12.72 -9.88
N ALA A 343 -4.32 12.56 -9.30
CA ALA A 343 -5.46 13.42 -9.59
C ALA A 343 -5.20 14.87 -9.13
N LEU A 344 -4.73 15.04 -7.89
CA LEU A 344 -4.31 16.33 -7.37
C LEU A 344 -3.20 16.97 -8.22
N ASP A 345 -2.23 16.17 -8.68
CA ASP A 345 -1.16 16.64 -9.57
C ASP A 345 -1.71 17.17 -10.88
N SER A 346 -2.64 16.42 -11.50
CA SER A 346 -3.31 16.83 -12.73
C SER A 346 -4.09 18.13 -12.54
N VAL A 347 -4.76 18.29 -11.40
CA VAL A 347 -5.43 19.54 -11.01
C VAL A 347 -4.43 20.68 -10.87
N ILE A 348 -3.29 20.48 -10.20
CA ILE A 348 -2.28 21.52 -10.00
C ILE A 348 -1.67 21.97 -11.34
N ARG A 349 -1.45 21.05 -12.29
CA ARG A 349 -0.95 21.38 -13.64
C ARG A 349 -1.91 22.29 -14.42
N VAL A 350 -3.22 22.07 -14.26
CA VAL A 350 -4.25 22.78 -15.05
C VAL A 350 -4.72 24.06 -14.35
N PHE A 351 -5.00 23.98 -13.05
CA PHE A 351 -5.65 25.03 -12.26
C PHE A 351 -4.67 25.83 -11.38
N GLY A 352 -3.46 25.31 -11.17
CA GLY A 352 -2.45 25.92 -10.30
C GLY A 352 -2.57 25.48 -8.84
N THR A 353 -1.81 26.14 -7.97
CA THR A 353 -1.57 25.72 -6.58
C THR A 353 -2.44 26.46 -5.56
N ASP A 354 -3.28 27.41 -5.99
CA ASP A 354 -4.21 28.12 -5.11
C ASP A 354 -5.29 27.17 -4.58
N ALA A 355 -5.54 27.19 -3.27
CA ALA A 355 -6.43 26.24 -2.62
C ALA A 355 -7.88 26.27 -3.18
N ALA A 356 -8.39 27.44 -3.58
CA ALA A 356 -9.71 27.53 -4.21
C ALA A 356 -9.70 26.97 -5.63
N ALA A 357 -8.61 27.18 -6.38
CA ALA A 357 -8.42 26.60 -7.71
C ALA A 357 -8.28 25.08 -7.65
N VAL A 358 -7.51 24.56 -6.69
CA VAL A 358 -7.35 23.12 -6.46
C VAL A 358 -8.70 22.48 -6.10
N ARG A 359 -9.43 23.05 -5.13
CA ARG A 359 -10.77 22.58 -4.77
C ARG A 359 -11.73 22.60 -5.96
N ALA A 360 -11.71 23.65 -6.77
CA ALA A 360 -12.55 23.74 -7.96
C ALA A 360 -12.16 22.68 -9.01
N GLY A 361 -10.87 22.44 -9.20
CA GLY A 361 -10.36 21.45 -10.16
C GLY A 361 -10.68 20.02 -9.76
N LEU A 362 -10.62 19.68 -8.47
CA LEU A 362 -11.00 18.35 -7.96
C LEU A 362 -12.48 18.02 -8.23
N SER A 363 -13.35 19.02 -8.38
CA SER A 363 -14.77 18.84 -8.73
C SER A 363 -15.07 18.94 -10.23
N GLN A 364 -14.05 19.06 -11.09
CA GLN A 364 -14.25 19.36 -12.53
C GLN A 364 -13.40 18.49 -13.45
N LEU A 365 -12.25 18.02 -13.00
CA LEU A 365 -11.30 17.34 -13.86
C LEU A 365 -11.63 15.85 -13.96
N ASP A 366 -12.10 15.45 -15.14
CA ASP A 366 -12.23 14.05 -15.51
C ASP A 366 -10.84 13.45 -15.79
N ILE A 367 -10.51 12.35 -15.10
CA ILE A 367 -9.20 11.71 -15.17
C ILE A 367 -9.41 10.25 -15.54
N GLU A 368 -9.23 9.96 -16.84
CA GLU A 368 -9.55 8.65 -17.41
C GLU A 368 -8.56 7.52 -17.06
N ARG A 369 -7.40 7.81 -16.45
CA ARG A 369 -6.27 6.86 -16.35
C ARG A 369 -5.65 6.78 -14.96
N LEU A 370 -6.39 6.21 -14.02
CA LEU A 370 -5.91 5.86 -12.68
C LEU A 370 -5.90 4.34 -12.49
N VAL A 371 -5.21 3.86 -11.44
CA VAL A 371 -5.07 2.42 -11.17
C VAL A 371 -6.44 1.78 -10.90
N ARG A 372 -7.34 2.49 -10.22
CA ARG A 372 -8.71 2.03 -9.93
C ARG A 372 -9.73 2.32 -11.03
N GLY A 373 -9.30 2.74 -12.22
CA GLY A 373 -10.20 3.20 -13.29
C GLY A 373 -10.42 4.71 -13.29
N PRO A 374 -11.30 5.24 -14.15
CA PRO A 374 -11.48 6.68 -14.31
C PRO A 374 -11.99 7.33 -13.01
N ALA A 375 -11.46 8.52 -12.68
CA ALA A 375 -12.09 9.42 -11.72
C ALA A 375 -12.94 10.42 -12.50
N ASP A 376 -14.25 10.20 -12.50
CA ASP A 376 -15.24 11.08 -13.14
C ASP A 376 -16.02 11.87 -12.07
N PRO A 377 -15.51 13.05 -11.65
CA PRO A 377 -16.20 13.91 -10.71
C PRO A 377 -17.37 14.69 -11.35
N VAL A 378 -17.71 14.46 -12.63
CA VAL A 378 -18.77 15.18 -13.35
C VAL A 378 -20.04 14.33 -13.45
N VAL A 379 -19.91 13.00 -13.54
CA VAL A 379 -21.05 12.08 -13.36
C VAL A 379 -21.56 12.12 -11.91
N THR A 380 -20.69 12.48 -10.98
CA THR A 380 -21.01 12.62 -9.58
C THR A 380 -21.13 14.11 -9.22
N ASP A 381 -22.34 14.60 -8.94
CA ASP A 381 -22.50 15.89 -8.21
C ASP A 381 -21.91 15.81 -6.77
N SER A 382 -21.06 14.82 -6.48
CA SER A 382 -20.54 14.46 -5.18
C SER A 382 -19.05 14.72 -5.10
N ARG A 383 -18.58 15.09 -3.90
CA ARG A 383 -17.17 15.28 -3.60
C ARG A 383 -16.43 13.93 -3.50
N ASP A 384 -16.92 12.89 -4.18
CA ASP A 384 -16.37 11.54 -4.18
C ASP A 384 -15.55 11.34 -5.44
N LEU A 385 -14.26 11.04 -5.27
CA LEU A 385 -13.32 10.89 -6.38
C LEU A 385 -13.36 9.49 -7.04
N SER A 386 -14.21 8.59 -6.53
CA SER A 386 -14.37 7.23 -7.04
C SER A 386 -15.77 6.71 -6.70
N GLN A 387 -16.36 5.92 -7.61
CA GLN A 387 -17.56 5.12 -7.38
C GLN A 387 -17.33 3.64 -7.70
N THR A 388 -16.07 3.21 -7.59
CA THR A 388 -15.68 1.87 -7.98
C THR A 388 -15.68 0.94 -6.79
N ALA A 389 -16.20 -0.27 -6.99
CA ALA A 389 -16.03 -1.39 -6.08
C ALA A 389 -15.59 -2.63 -6.87
N ILE A 390 -14.69 -3.42 -6.28
CA ILE A 390 -14.23 -4.69 -6.80
C ILE A 390 -14.75 -5.79 -5.89
N ILE A 391 -15.48 -6.74 -6.48
CA ILE A 391 -15.86 -7.98 -5.83
C ILE A 391 -14.75 -8.99 -6.08
N TYR A 392 -14.32 -9.67 -5.03
CA TYR A 392 -13.27 -10.68 -5.09
C TYR A 392 -13.67 -11.94 -4.32
N GLU A 393 -13.04 -13.05 -4.66
CA GLU A 393 -13.11 -14.30 -3.93
C GLU A 393 -11.74 -14.67 -3.37
N LEU A 394 -11.71 -15.18 -2.13
CA LEU A 394 -10.49 -15.78 -1.59
C LEU A 394 -10.16 -17.06 -2.34
N THR A 395 -8.88 -17.28 -2.61
CA THR A 395 -8.39 -18.50 -3.27
C THR A 395 -7.91 -19.51 -2.22
N GLY A 396 -7.91 -20.80 -2.57
CA GLY A 396 -7.40 -21.86 -1.68
C GLY A 396 -5.89 -21.80 -1.39
N SER A 397 -5.18 -20.82 -1.97
CA SER A 397 -3.76 -20.54 -1.71
C SER A 397 -3.56 -19.33 -0.79
N GLY A 398 -4.60 -18.83 -0.12
CA GLY A 398 -4.52 -17.63 0.72
C GLY A 398 -4.34 -16.34 -0.10
N GLY A 399 -4.81 -16.33 -1.35
CA GLY A 399 -4.83 -15.15 -2.22
C GLY A 399 -6.24 -14.62 -2.42
N VAL A 400 -6.37 -13.67 -3.35
CA VAL A 400 -7.67 -13.20 -3.84
C VAL A 400 -7.71 -13.20 -5.36
N GLN A 401 -8.89 -13.39 -5.91
CA GLN A 401 -9.18 -13.26 -7.33
C GLN A 401 -10.34 -12.28 -7.47
N ALA A 402 -10.16 -11.20 -8.24
CA ALA A 402 -11.28 -10.32 -8.57
C ALA A 402 -12.22 -11.03 -9.56
N VAL A 403 -13.52 -11.00 -9.25
CA VAL A 403 -14.57 -11.73 -9.98
C VAL A 403 -15.58 -10.81 -10.66
N ALA A 404 -15.70 -9.56 -10.20
CA ALA A 404 -16.53 -8.54 -10.83
C ALA A 404 -16.08 -7.13 -10.40
N ALA A 405 -16.39 -6.14 -11.22
CA ALA A 405 -16.23 -4.74 -10.92
C ALA A 405 -17.58 -4.03 -10.95
N TYR A 406 -17.79 -3.06 -10.09
CA TYR A 406 -18.97 -2.20 -10.07
C TYR A 406 -18.50 -0.76 -10.24
N ASP A 407 -19.05 -0.07 -11.22
CA ASP A 407 -18.69 1.30 -11.54
C ASP A 407 -19.91 2.06 -12.06
N ASN A 408 -20.08 3.30 -11.62
CA ASN A 408 -21.17 4.20 -12.02
C ASN A 408 -22.57 3.57 -11.99
N GLY A 409 -22.82 2.73 -10.98
CA GLY A 409 -24.11 2.08 -10.79
C GLY A 409 -24.32 0.77 -11.57
N GLU A 410 -23.32 0.31 -12.34
CA GLU A 410 -23.40 -0.88 -13.16
C GLU A 410 -22.38 -1.94 -12.73
N LEU A 411 -22.85 -3.19 -12.59
CA LEU A 411 -22.00 -4.34 -12.38
C LEU A 411 -21.46 -4.85 -13.72
N ARG A 412 -20.15 -5.13 -13.76
CA ARG A 412 -19.45 -5.76 -14.87
C ARG A 412 -18.77 -7.03 -14.38
N GLU A 413 -18.90 -8.11 -15.13
CA GLU A 413 -18.27 -9.40 -14.81
C GLU A 413 -16.80 -9.48 -15.26
N ASP A 414 -16.22 -8.39 -15.78
CA ASP A 414 -14.78 -8.27 -16.00
C ASP A 414 -14.10 -7.58 -14.80
N SER A 415 -12.94 -8.10 -14.44
CA SER A 415 -12.23 -7.73 -13.21
C SER A 415 -11.09 -6.72 -13.40
N GLY A 416 -11.12 -5.97 -14.52
CA GLY A 416 -10.08 -4.98 -14.84
C GLY A 416 -10.64 -3.70 -15.47
N PHE A 417 -9.88 -2.60 -15.35
CA PHE A 417 -10.25 -1.26 -15.81
C PHE A 417 -9.62 -0.84 -17.18
N GLY A 418 -9.05 -1.78 -17.96
CA GLY A 418 -8.59 -1.54 -19.35
C GLY A 418 -7.07 -1.69 -19.60
N GLU A 419 -6.66 -1.71 -20.89
CA GLU A 419 -5.28 -1.97 -21.35
C GLU A 419 -4.32 -0.77 -21.20
N ALA A 420 -3.08 -1.03 -20.76
CA ALA A 420 -2.00 -0.05 -20.74
C ALA A 420 -1.46 0.26 -22.15
N ILE A 421 -1.19 1.54 -22.44
CA ILE A 421 -0.34 1.92 -23.57
C ILE A 421 1.12 1.78 -23.10
N VAL A 422 1.85 0.88 -23.76
CA VAL A 422 3.32 0.75 -23.69
C VAL A 422 3.95 2.13 -23.94
N GLY A 423 4.61 2.73 -22.94
CA GLY A 423 5.43 3.92 -23.19
C GLY A 423 5.74 4.91 -22.06
N ALA A 424 5.58 4.59 -20.77
CA ALA A 424 5.92 5.55 -19.71
C ALA A 424 6.62 4.95 -18.47
N VAL A 425 7.37 3.85 -18.63
CA VAL A 425 8.37 3.46 -17.63
C VAL A 425 9.74 3.81 -18.20
N PRO A 426 10.46 4.81 -17.65
CA PRO A 426 11.85 5.02 -18.02
C PRO A 426 12.66 3.79 -17.61
N ASP A 427 13.45 3.26 -18.54
CA ASP A 427 14.45 2.23 -18.25
C ASP A 427 15.39 2.71 -17.12
N GLU A 428 15.65 1.79 -16.19
CA GLU A 428 16.40 1.95 -14.95
C GLU A 428 17.83 2.51 -15.13
N GLU A 429 18.20 3.43 -14.24
CA GLU A 429 19.54 3.46 -13.63
C GLU A 429 19.35 3.86 -12.15
N ASN A 430 19.71 2.97 -11.21
CA ASN A 430 19.50 3.10 -9.76
C ASN A 430 19.67 4.54 -9.21
N PRO A 431 18.59 5.19 -8.73
CA PRO A 431 18.67 6.47 -8.03
C PRO A 431 18.68 6.31 -6.50
N PRO A 432 19.17 7.32 -5.75
CA PRO A 432 19.30 7.28 -4.30
C PRO A 432 17.95 7.39 -3.57
N GLU A 433 17.83 6.72 -2.43
CA GLU A 433 16.66 6.72 -1.52
C GLU A 433 16.05 8.12 -1.31
N ALA A 434 14.76 8.25 -1.63
CA ALA A 434 13.94 9.37 -1.16
C ALA A 434 13.62 9.17 0.34
N THR A 435 14.23 9.99 1.20
CA THR A 435 14.04 9.94 2.66
C THR A 435 12.84 10.80 3.07
N ALA A 436 11.81 10.21 3.69
CA ALA A 436 10.79 10.95 4.42
C ALA A 436 11.47 11.81 5.50
N THR A 437 11.25 13.12 5.46
CA THR A 437 11.89 14.05 6.39
C THR A 437 11.01 14.24 7.63
N LEU A 438 11.31 13.54 8.72
CA LEU A 438 10.83 13.92 10.06
C LEU A 438 11.41 15.31 10.42
N LEU A 439 10.64 16.14 11.13
CA LEU A 439 11.09 17.45 11.61
C LEU A 439 12.44 17.35 12.36
N PRO A 440 13.46 18.20 12.09
CA PRO A 440 14.80 17.98 12.61
C PRO A 440 14.96 18.29 14.11
N THR A 441 15.64 17.38 14.81
CA THR A 441 16.32 17.62 16.10
C THR A 441 17.64 18.37 15.85
N ALA A 442 17.87 19.50 16.52
CA ALA A 442 18.96 20.45 16.21
C ALA A 442 20.36 19.97 16.63
N THR A 443 21.36 20.12 15.75
CA THR A 443 22.79 19.83 16.01
C THR A 443 23.57 21.11 16.37
N SER A 444 24.51 20.97 17.31
CA SER A 444 25.26 21.99 18.03
C SER A 444 26.31 22.78 17.24
N LEU A 445 26.48 24.07 17.57
CA LEU A 445 27.70 24.86 17.32
C LEU A 445 28.32 25.34 18.64
N ALA A 446 29.65 25.32 18.70
CA ALA A 446 30.47 25.49 19.89
C ALA A 446 30.57 26.94 20.42
N GLY A 447 30.39 27.09 21.74
CA GLY A 447 31.24 27.82 22.70
C GLY A 447 31.42 29.34 22.63
N THR A 448 30.80 30.08 23.57
CA THR A 448 31.27 31.40 24.08
C THR A 448 30.72 31.65 25.52
N PRO A 449 31.23 32.62 26.30
CA PRO A 449 31.65 32.46 27.70
C PRO A 449 30.55 32.62 28.78
N THR A 450 30.78 32.02 29.96
CA THR A 450 29.85 31.89 31.10
C THR A 450 29.69 33.18 31.95
N PRO A 451 28.46 33.65 32.24
CA PRO A 451 28.20 34.66 33.28
C PRO A 451 27.94 34.03 34.68
N SER A 452 28.57 34.58 35.73
CA SER A 452 28.64 34.01 37.10
C SER A 452 27.57 34.51 38.11
N PHE A 453 26.28 34.59 37.78
CA PHE A 453 25.27 35.10 38.74
C PHE A 453 23.89 34.40 38.73
N VAL A 454 23.75 33.20 38.15
CA VAL A 454 22.45 32.49 38.10
C VAL A 454 22.42 31.36 39.15
N THR A 455 21.36 31.31 39.97
CA THR A 455 21.17 30.27 41.01
C THR A 455 19.82 29.58 40.83
N ALA A 456 19.79 28.25 40.93
CA ALA A 456 18.58 27.43 40.89
C ALA A 456 18.26 26.86 42.29
N THR A 457 16.99 26.88 42.67
CA THR A 457 16.46 26.33 43.93
C THR A 457 15.62 25.10 43.63
N VAL A 458 15.89 23.96 44.29
CA VAL A 458 15.14 22.71 44.07
C VAL A 458 13.71 22.80 44.60
N THR A 459 12.73 22.40 43.79
CA THR A 459 11.29 22.47 44.12
C THR A 459 10.67 21.12 44.46
N GLU A 460 11.38 20.01 44.28
CA GLU A 460 10.93 18.65 44.59
C GLU A 460 11.62 18.08 45.85
N PRO A 461 10.99 17.16 46.60
CA PRO A 461 11.55 16.56 47.82
C PRO A 461 12.95 15.95 47.63
N THR A 462 13.24 15.41 46.44
CA THR A 462 14.56 14.90 46.08
C THR A 462 14.78 15.01 44.58
N LEU A 463 15.88 15.65 44.18
CA LEU A 463 16.31 15.80 42.79
C LEU A 463 17.64 15.08 42.55
N ASN A 464 17.68 14.20 41.55
CA ASN A 464 18.91 13.50 41.15
C ASN A 464 19.85 14.45 40.39
N VAL A 465 21.12 14.48 40.80
CA VAL A 465 22.21 15.16 40.08
C VAL A 465 22.92 14.12 39.22
N ARG A 466 23.07 14.39 37.93
CA ARG A 466 23.58 13.43 36.93
C ARG A 466 24.87 13.90 36.26
N SER A 467 25.60 12.95 35.68
CA SER A 467 26.83 13.22 34.92
C SER A 467 26.57 13.85 33.54
N GLY A 468 25.34 13.78 33.02
CA GLY A 468 24.91 14.40 31.77
C GLY A 468 23.39 14.67 31.75
N PRO A 469 22.88 15.41 30.74
CA PRO A 469 21.47 15.76 30.62
C PRO A 469 20.67 14.58 30.06
N GLY A 470 20.09 13.79 30.95
CA GLY A 470 19.25 12.64 30.56
C GLY A 470 19.20 11.55 31.62
N THR A 471 18.18 10.69 31.56
CA THR A 471 18.01 9.57 32.50
C THR A 471 19.01 8.43 32.28
N ASN A 472 19.62 8.37 31.10
CA ASN A 472 20.69 7.45 30.70
C ASN A 472 22.07 7.78 31.30
N TYR A 473 22.27 8.97 31.87
CA TYR A 473 23.50 9.35 32.55
C TYR A 473 23.50 8.93 34.03
N SER A 474 24.67 8.52 34.53
CA SER A 474 24.83 8.07 35.91
C SER A 474 24.48 9.17 36.92
N ILE A 475 23.83 8.78 38.02
CA ILE A 475 23.53 9.67 39.14
C ILE A 475 24.82 9.87 39.94
N VAL A 476 25.29 11.12 40.02
CA VAL A 476 26.50 11.51 40.76
C VAL A 476 26.17 12.13 42.13
N GLY A 477 24.90 12.37 42.42
CA GLY A 477 24.44 12.88 43.71
C GLY A 477 22.93 13.13 43.76
N LYS A 478 22.47 13.70 44.87
CA LYS A 478 21.09 14.13 45.09
C LYS A 478 21.09 15.50 45.77
N LEU A 479 20.08 16.32 45.46
CA LEU A 479 19.72 17.56 46.13
C LEU A 479 18.33 17.40 46.75
N ASN A 480 18.06 18.11 47.84
CA ASN A 480 16.76 18.11 48.50
C ASN A 480 16.01 19.41 48.21
N GLU A 481 14.70 19.41 48.45
CA GLU A 481 13.86 20.59 48.34
C GLU A 481 14.46 21.78 49.11
N GLY A 482 14.52 22.95 48.45
CA GLY A 482 15.10 24.17 49.01
C GLY A 482 16.62 24.31 48.84
N ASP A 483 17.35 23.28 48.41
CA ASP A 483 18.77 23.40 48.11
C ASP A 483 19.00 24.38 46.96
N GLN A 484 20.02 25.24 47.09
CA GLN A 484 20.41 26.22 46.07
C GLN A 484 21.73 25.85 45.42
N VAL A 485 21.77 25.87 44.09
CA VAL A 485 22.95 25.52 43.30
C VAL A 485 23.25 26.57 42.21
N PRO A 486 24.52 26.94 42.00
CA PRO A 486 24.89 27.86 40.93
C PRO A 486 24.72 27.18 39.57
N VAL A 487 24.01 27.84 38.66
CA VAL A 487 23.80 27.40 37.28
C VAL A 487 24.88 28.03 36.41
N ILE A 488 25.66 27.19 35.74
CA ILE A 488 26.81 27.59 34.91
C ILE A 488 26.57 27.37 33.41
N GLY A 489 25.40 26.85 33.05
CA GLY A 489 25.00 26.61 31.67
C GLY A 489 23.71 25.78 31.59
N ARG A 490 23.37 25.35 30.38
CA ARG A 490 22.17 24.56 30.09
C ARG A 490 22.36 23.67 28.87
N ASN A 491 21.44 22.73 28.65
CA ASN A 491 21.33 22.08 27.34
C ASN A 491 20.55 22.99 26.36
N ASN A 492 20.58 22.61 25.09
CA ASN A 492 20.02 23.39 23.98
C ASN A 492 18.55 23.79 24.21
N ASP A 493 17.75 22.85 24.70
CA ASP A 493 16.29 23.00 24.83
C ASP A 493 15.84 23.42 26.24
N PHE A 494 16.79 23.81 27.09
CA PHE A 494 16.56 24.27 28.48
C PHE A 494 15.94 23.23 29.43
N THR A 495 15.77 21.97 29.00
CA THR A 495 15.23 20.89 29.84
C THR A 495 16.19 20.44 30.95
N TRP A 496 17.48 20.73 30.83
CA TRP A 496 18.50 20.43 31.83
C TRP A 496 19.43 21.64 32.07
N LEU A 497 19.73 21.88 33.34
CA LEU A 497 20.68 22.90 33.78
C LEU A 497 22.03 22.26 34.14
N VAL A 498 23.10 22.94 33.77
CA VAL A 498 24.45 22.62 34.23
C VAL A 498 24.73 23.36 35.52
N ILE A 499 25.15 22.61 36.53
CA ILE A 499 25.47 23.14 37.84
C ILE A 499 26.90 22.76 38.23
N GLN A 500 27.52 23.58 39.08
CA GLN A 500 28.73 23.19 39.77
C GLN A 500 28.35 22.42 41.05
N PHE A 501 28.56 21.10 41.06
CA PHE A 501 28.19 20.23 42.18
C PHE A 501 29.43 19.55 42.75
N ARG A 502 29.81 19.87 44.00
CA ARG A 502 30.95 19.26 44.73
C ARG A 502 32.29 19.31 43.98
N GLY A 503 32.56 20.41 43.27
CA GLY A 503 33.82 20.60 42.54
C GLY A 503 33.86 20.00 41.14
N GLN A 504 32.78 19.34 40.69
CA GLN A 504 32.63 18.84 39.32
C GLN A 504 31.42 19.48 38.63
N VAL A 505 31.44 19.50 37.29
CA VAL A 505 30.32 19.90 36.45
C VAL A 505 29.29 18.76 36.44
N ALA A 506 28.03 19.08 36.72
CA ALA A 506 26.95 18.10 36.77
C ALA A 506 25.63 18.70 36.26
N TRP A 507 24.61 17.84 36.11
CA TRP A 507 23.36 18.18 35.44
C TRP A 507 22.15 17.90 36.32
N VAL A 508 21.17 18.79 36.28
CA VAL A 508 19.85 18.64 36.93
C VAL A 508 18.73 19.01 35.97
N THR A 509 17.57 18.37 36.07
CA THR A 509 16.44 18.72 35.20
C THR A 509 15.85 20.07 35.60
N ALA A 510 15.61 20.92 34.60
CA ALA A 510 15.07 22.26 34.79
C ALA A 510 13.62 22.23 35.30
N GLN A 511 12.90 21.14 35.04
CA GLN A 511 11.49 20.96 35.46
C GLN A 511 11.32 20.99 36.98
N PHE A 512 12.37 20.65 37.75
CA PHE A 512 12.29 20.48 39.21
C PHE A 512 13.12 21.53 39.98
N VAL A 513 13.40 22.68 39.33
CA VAL A 513 14.12 23.79 39.95
C VAL A 513 13.50 25.14 39.56
N SER A 514 13.50 26.08 40.49
CA SER A 514 13.14 27.48 40.27
C SER A 514 14.39 28.34 40.16
N ILE A 515 14.54 29.10 39.07
CA ILE A 515 15.71 29.96 38.81
C ILE A 515 15.43 31.36 39.32
N PHE A 516 16.29 31.87 40.20
CA PHE A 516 16.26 33.28 40.59
C PHE A 516 17.18 34.09 39.68
N ASP A 517 16.59 34.84 38.75
CA ASP A 517 17.28 35.76 37.83
C ASP A 517 16.81 37.20 38.06
N PRO A 518 17.56 38.02 38.82
CA PRO A 518 17.15 39.39 39.13
C PRO A 518 17.25 40.38 37.96
N GLY A 519 17.57 39.94 36.74
CA GLY A 519 17.85 40.84 35.59
C GLY A 519 17.20 40.49 34.25
N ASN A 520 16.33 39.48 34.16
CA ASN A 520 15.79 38.99 32.88
C ASN A 520 16.90 38.66 31.85
N LEU A 521 17.94 37.99 32.32
CA LEU A 521 19.08 37.44 31.58
C LEU A 521 18.88 35.95 31.22
N GLN A 522 17.62 35.49 31.15
CA GLN A 522 17.24 34.09 30.89
C GLN A 522 17.70 33.54 29.52
N LEU A 523 18.26 34.41 28.65
CA LEU A 523 18.93 34.05 27.39
C LEU A 523 20.48 33.96 27.47
N ALA A 524 21.12 34.27 28.61
CA ALA A 524 22.59 34.40 28.70
C ALA A 524 23.32 33.16 29.27
N LEU A 525 22.61 32.09 29.66
CA LEU A 525 23.27 30.84 30.09
C LEU A 525 23.91 30.14 28.87
N PRO A 526 25.22 29.84 28.90
CA PRO A 526 25.87 29.16 27.79
C PRO A 526 25.29 27.75 27.60
N ILE A 527 25.09 27.37 26.35
CA ILE A 527 24.76 25.99 26.01
C ILE A 527 26.03 25.16 26.19
N VAL A 528 25.97 24.20 27.11
CA VAL A 528 27.05 23.25 27.34
C VAL A 528 26.67 21.97 26.62
N ALA A 529 27.58 21.43 25.80
CA ALA A 529 27.34 20.14 25.18
C ALA A 529 27.31 19.04 26.26
N ALA A 530 26.36 18.10 26.14
CA ALA A 530 26.35 16.91 26.98
C ALA A 530 27.71 16.18 26.86
N PRO A 531 28.31 15.69 27.97
CA PRO A 531 29.45 14.78 27.85
C PRO A 531 29.00 13.54 27.08
N ALA A 532 29.89 12.94 26.29
CA ALA A 532 29.56 11.70 25.57
C ALA A 532 28.98 10.69 26.55
N THR A 533 27.77 10.18 26.26
CA THR A 533 27.18 9.06 27.01
C THR A 533 28.25 7.98 27.16
N PRO A 534 28.49 7.41 28.36
CA PRO A 534 29.45 6.31 28.47
C PRO A 534 29.12 5.30 27.40
N THR A 535 30.09 5.01 26.53
CA THR A 535 29.96 3.99 25.50
C THR A 535 29.40 2.76 26.20
N PRO A 536 28.18 2.31 25.87
CA PRO A 536 27.66 1.10 26.48
C PRO A 536 28.70 0.02 26.23
N SER A 537 29.13 -0.66 27.31
CA SER A 537 29.81 -1.94 27.17
C SER A 537 29.04 -2.74 26.13
N ALA A 538 29.71 -3.19 25.07
CA ALA A 538 29.11 -3.82 23.92
C ALA A 538 27.89 -4.65 24.34
N THR A 539 26.69 -4.13 24.04
CA THR A 539 25.50 -4.97 23.98
C THR A 539 25.87 -6.05 22.97
N THR A 540 25.85 -7.30 23.38
CA THR A 540 25.91 -8.41 22.43
C THR A 540 24.86 -8.11 21.37
N VAL A 541 25.27 -7.80 20.14
CA VAL A 541 24.35 -7.64 19.01
C VAL A 541 23.54 -8.92 18.98
N GLN A 542 22.25 -8.82 19.28
CA GLN A 542 21.35 -9.94 19.10
C GLN A 542 21.46 -10.29 17.62
N ALA A 543 21.77 -11.55 17.34
CA ALA A 543 21.83 -11.97 15.95
C ALA A 543 20.39 -11.93 15.42
N GLU A 544 20.14 -11.17 14.37
CA GLU A 544 18.84 -11.10 13.71
C GLU A 544 18.73 -12.21 12.64
N PRO A 545 17.51 -12.65 12.29
CA PRO A 545 17.27 -13.42 11.07
C PRO A 545 17.56 -12.55 9.84
N ASP A 546 17.77 -13.19 8.69
CA ASP A 546 17.99 -12.49 7.40
C ASP A 546 17.61 -13.46 6.27
N LEU A 547 16.44 -13.30 5.63
CA LEU A 547 15.79 -14.21 4.71
C LEU A 547 16.03 -13.82 3.25
N ILE A 548 17.08 -14.35 2.65
CA ILE A 548 17.36 -14.13 1.23
C ILE A 548 16.81 -15.21 0.32
N ILE A 549 16.30 -14.79 -0.85
CA ILE A 549 16.14 -15.66 -1.99
C ILE A 549 17.50 -15.81 -2.70
N THR A 550 18.01 -17.03 -2.72
CA THR A 550 19.34 -17.33 -3.32
C THR A 550 19.25 -17.77 -4.78
N ASN A 551 18.13 -18.35 -5.20
CA ASN A 551 17.92 -18.83 -6.56
C ASN A 551 16.43 -19.05 -6.86
N VAL A 552 16.03 -18.85 -8.11
CA VAL A 552 14.71 -19.20 -8.64
C VAL A 552 14.88 -20.02 -9.91
N THR A 553 14.19 -21.16 -10.00
CA THR A 553 14.21 -22.03 -11.19
C THR A 553 12.81 -22.16 -11.77
N LEU A 554 12.66 -21.84 -13.06
CA LEU A 554 11.39 -21.85 -13.77
C LEU A 554 11.19 -23.16 -14.55
N ALA A 555 10.00 -23.74 -14.46
CA ALA A 555 9.61 -24.94 -15.20
C ALA A 555 8.16 -24.84 -15.71
N PRO A 556 7.92 -24.91 -17.04
CA PRO A 556 8.92 -24.96 -18.09
C PRO A 556 9.77 -23.68 -18.18
N SER A 557 10.95 -23.77 -18.78
CA SER A 557 11.79 -22.60 -19.04
C SER A 557 11.16 -21.69 -20.09
N SER A 558 11.37 -20.37 -19.97
CA SER A 558 10.97 -19.38 -20.98
C SER A 558 11.45 -19.77 -22.41
N PRO A 559 10.60 -19.69 -23.45
CA PRO A 559 9.19 -19.28 -23.39
C PRO A 559 8.28 -20.38 -22.81
N ILE A 560 7.40 -19.97 -21.90
CA ILE A 560 6.43 -20.82 -21.21
C ILE A 560 5.18 -20.96 -22.10
N PRO A 561 4.74 -22.19 -22.44
CA PRO A 561 3.50 -22.38 -23.18
C PRO A 561 2.26 -22.01 -22.36
N THR A 562 1.29 -21.34 -22.99
CA THR A 562 -0.05 -21.16 -22.43
C THR A 562 -0.74 -22.49 -22.13
N ASN A 563 -1.64 -22.52 -21.14
CA ASN A 563 -2.42 -23.70 -20.74
C ASN A 563 -1.58 -24.92 -20.29
N VAL A 564 -0.33 -24.68 -19.88
CA VAL A 564 0.55 -25.67 -19.28
C VAL A 564 0.86 -25.25 -17.85
N LEU A 565 0.89 -26.23 -16.93
CA LEU A 565 1.28 -25.97 -15.55
C LEU A 565 2.71 -25.43 -15.50
N PHE A 566 2.83 -24.21 -15.00
CA PHE A 566 4.08 -23.54 -14.73
C PHE A 566 4.38 -23.56 -13.24
N SER A 567 5.65 -23.68 -12.90
CA SER A 567 6.16 -23.65 -11.53
C SER A 567 7.45 -22.84 -11.43
N ALA A 568 7.55 -22.01 -10.41
CA ALA A 568 8.78 -21.38 -9.96
C ALA A 568 9.22 -22.06 -8.65
N THR A 569 10.38 -22.70 -8.66
CA THR A 569 11.01 -23.25 -7.46
C THR A 569 11.95 -22.20 -6.88
N ILE A 570 11.65 -21.69 -5.68
CA ILE A 570 12.37 -20.61 -5.01
C ILE A 570 13.21 -21.21 -3.88
N THR A 571 14.50 -20.93 -3.88
CA THR A 571 15.44 -21.39 -2.85
C THR A 571 15.71 -20.25 -1.87
N ILE A 572 15.26 -20.41 -0.63
CA ILE A 572 15.35 -19.38 0.41
C ILE A 572 16.37 -19.82 1.45
N LYS A 573 17.16 -18.89 1.95
CA LYS A 573 18.12 -19.11 3.01
C LYS A 573 17.97 -18.06 4.09
N ASN A 574 17.89 -18.49 5.35
CA ASN A 574 18.15 -17.60 6.46
C ASN A 574 19.68 -17.44 6.62
N GLN A 575 20.24 -16.35 6.13
CA GLN A 575 21.66 -16.01 6.28
C GLN A 575 21.98 -15.35 7.63
N GLY A 576 20.96 -15.01 8.41
CA GLY A 576 21.05 -14.41 9.73
C GLY A 576 21.53 -15.38 10.80
N GLY A 577 21.80 -14.84 11.98
CA GLY A 577 22.33 -15.61 13.11
C GLY A 577 21.30 -16.06 14.13
N SER A 578 20.01 -15.73 13.94
CA SER A 578 18.89 -16.32 14.69
C SER A 578 17.84 -16.93 13.78
N ALA A 579 16.85 -17.62 14.37
CA ALA A 579 15.78 -18.23 13.61
C ALA A 579 14.77 -17.17 13.15
N ALA A 580 14.39 -17.24 11.88
CA ALA A 580 13.24 -16.53 11.35
C ALA A 580 11.95 -17.21 11.85
N GLY A 581 10.98 -16.40 12.25
CA GLY A 581 9.64 -16.85 12.62
C GLY A 581 8.84 -17.32 11.39
N THR A 582 7.52 -17.35 11.52
CA THR A 582 6.63 -17.52 10.36
C THR A 582 6.90 -16.42 9.34
N PHE A 583 6.92 -16.81 8.07
CA PHE A 583 6.98 -15.87 6.95
C PHE A 583 6.29 -16.48 5.73
N ALA A 584 5.94 -15.65 4.75
CA ALA A 584 5.38 -16.06 3.49
C ALA A 584 6.30 -15.74 2.31
N VAL A 585 6.20 -16.54 1.24
CA VAL A 585 6.87 -16.26 -0.04
C VAL A 585 5.82 -16.14 -1.12
N ALA A 586 5.83 -15.02 -1.85
CA ALA A 586 4.77 -14.70 -2.79
C ALA A 586 5.26 -13.96 -4.04
N THR A 587 4.45 -14.03 -5.08
CA THR A 587 4.54 -13.21 -6.29
C THR A 587 3.20 -13.16 -7.02
N THR A 588 3.03 -12.20 -7.91
CA THR A 588 1.87 -12.11 -8.81
C THR A 588 2.34 -12.40 -10.23
N PHE A 589 2.14 -13.64 -10.70
CA PHE A 589 2.59 -14.05 -12.01
C PHE A 589 1.84 -13.33 -13.14
N LEU A 590 2.60 -12.81 -14.10
CA LEU A 590 2.10 -12.20 -15.33
C LEU A 590 2.30 -13.14 -16.54
N PRO A 591 1.54 -12.99 -17.64
CA PRO A 591 0.33 -12.17 -17.76
C PRO A 591 -0.86 -12.79 -17.01
N GLY A 592 -1.84 -11.95 -16.65
CA GLY A 592 -3.10 -12.38 -16.02
C GLY A 592 -3.17 -12.21 -14.49
N ASN A 593 -2.22 -11.48 -13.89
CA ASN A 593 -2.23 -11.08 -12.48
C ASN A 593 -2.48 -12.24 -11.49
N ILE A 594 -1.86 -13.40 -11.72
CA ILE A 594 -2.15 -14.60 -10.93
C ILE A 594 -1.31 -14.60 -9.66
N TYR A 595 -1.91 -14.15 -8.56
CA TYR A 595 -1.28 -14.21 -7.24
C TYR A 595 -1.01 -15.65 -6.80
N SER A 596 0.22 -15.89 -6.32
CA SER A 596 0.64 -17.17 -5.78
C SER A 596 1.51 -16.94 -4.55
N ALA A 597 1.15 -17.58 -3.45
CA ALA A 597 1.88 -17.49 -2.19
C ALA A 597 1.98 -18.84 -1.51
N GLN A 598 3.00 -18.98 -0.67
CA GLN A 598 3.16 -20.13 0.22
C GLN A 598 3.66 -19.65 1.58
N ASN A 599 2.90 -19.98 2.64
CA ASN A 599 3.26 -19.70 4.03
C ASN A 599 4.21 -20.76 4.58
N LEU A 600 5.16 -20.33 5.42
CA LEU A 600 6.10 -21.18 6.14
C LEU A 600 5.92 -21.00 7.66
N PRO A 601 4.88 -21.59 8.27
CA PRO A 601 4.56 -21.41 9.69
C PRO A 601 5.63 -21.98 10.65
N ALA A 602 6.51 -22.85 10.15
CA ALA A 602 7.62 -23.37 10.93
C ALA A 602 8.84 -22.42 10.96
N GLY A 603 8.86 -21.40 10.10
CA GLY A 603 10.00 -20.51 9.90
C GLY A 603 11.26 -21.22 9.42
N LEU A 604 12.40 -20.53 9.53
CA LEU A 604 13.72 -21.04 9.14
C LEU A 604 14.75 -20.79 10.25
N GLY A 605 15.42 -21.84 10.74
CA GLY A 605 16.54 -21.68 11.65
C GLY A 605 17.75 -20.96 11.01
N ALA A 606 18.62 -20.38 11.84
CA ALA A 606 19.83 -19.70 11.38
C ALA A 606 20.67 -20.59 10.44
N GLY A 607 21.03 -20.07 9.26
CA GLY A 607 21.79 -20.77 8.23
C GLY A 607 21.02 -21.84 7.44
N GLN A 608 19.76 -22.11 7.77
CA GLN A 608 18.96 -23.12 7.07
C GLN A 608 18.54 -22.66 5.68
N ILE A 609 18.30 -23.64 4.80
CA ILE A 609 17.84 -23.46 3.43
C ILE A 609 16.57 -24.28 3.25
N THR A 610 15.58 -23.71 2.57
CA THR A 610 14.37 -24.41 2.13
C THR A 610 14.04 -24.10 0.68
N THR A 611 13.07 -24.82 0.13
CA THR A 611 12.51 -24.54 -1.19
C THR A 611 11.00 -24.37 -1.11
N VAL A 612 10.51 -23.32 -1.75
CA VAL A 612 9.09 -23.03 -1.97
C VAL A 612 8.77 -23.26 -3.45
N VAL A 613 7.58 -23.75 -3.76
CA VAL A 613 7.14 -23.92 -5.15
C VAL A 613 5.85 -23.13 -5.34
N LEU A 614 5.93 -22.05 -6.10
CA LEU A 614 4.77 -21.30 -6.55
C LEU A 614 4.40 -21.80 -7.94
N SER A 615 3.10 -21.97 -8.23
CA SER A 615 2.67 -22.55 -9.50
C SER A 615 1.39 -21.92 -10.01
N THR A 616 1.24 -21.88 -11.33
CA THR A 616 0.06 -21.35 -12.01
C THR A 616 -0.07 -21.92 -13.42
N THR A 617 -1.18 -21.63 -14.10
CA THR A 617 -1.36 -21.89 -15.54
C THR A 617 -1.75 -20.58 -16.23
N PHE A 618 -1.00 -20.20 -17.26
CA PHE A 618 -1.26 -18.95 -17.98
C PHE A 618 -2.29 -19.14 -19.09
N GLY A 619 -3.32 -18.30 -19.10
CA GLY A 619 -4.30 -18.23 -20.20
C GLY A 619 -3.92 -17.28 -21.33
N ALA A 620 -3.09 -16.27 -21.05
CA ALA A 620 -2.70 -15.21 -21.99
C ALA A 620 -1.20 -15.28 -22.36
N THR A 621 -0.81 -14.61 -23.45
CA THR A 621 0.60 -14.47 -23.86
C THR A 621 1.17 -13.09 -23.49
N GLY A 622 2.49 -12.98 -23.33
CA GLY A 622 3.13 -11.71 -23.00
C GLY A 622 4.59 -11.87 -22.59
N ASN A 623 5.30 -10.74 -22.52
CA ASN A 623 6.65 -10.68 -21.96
C ASN A 623 6.57 -10.09 -20.56
N VAL A 624 7.31 -10.69 -19.64
CA VAL A 624 7.39 -10.28 -18.24
C VAL A 624 8.85 -9.94 -17.95
N ASN A 625 9.09 -8.69 -17.57
CA ASN A 625 10.41 -8.18 -17.21
C ASN A 625 10.39 -7.75 -15.74
N ASN A 626 11.48 -8.05 -15.02
CA ASN A 626 11.69 -7.65 -13.62
C ASN A 626 10.51 -7.95 -12.67
N LEU A 627 9.86 -9.11 -12.79
CA LEU A 627 8.83 -9.52 -11.83
C LEU A 627 9.48 -9.90 -10.49
N ALA A 628 9.11 -9.21 -9.43
CA ALA A 628 9.56 -9.47 -8.08
C ALA A 628 8.92 -10.73 -7.48
N ILE A 629 9.75 -11.59 -6.89
CA ILE A 629 9.35 -12.59 -5.91
C ILE A 629 9.86 -12.11 -4.55
N VAL A 630 9.01 -12.14 -3.53
CA VAL A 630 9.34 -11.66 -2.19
C VAL A 630 9.38 -12.83 -1.22
N ALA A 631 10.49 -12.99 -0.51
CA ALA A 631 10.56 -13.75 0.72
C ALA A 631 10.23 -12.81 1.88
N ASP A 632 9.55 -13.31 2.90
CA ASP A 632 9.04 -12.48 4.00
C ASP A 632 8.06 -11.40 3.54
N LEU A 633 7.07 -11.84 2.76
CA LEU A 633 5.95 -10.98 2.37
C LEU A 633 5.29 -10.37 3.61
N ASN A 634 5.02 -9.06 3.57
CA ASN A 634 4.48 -8.25 4.67
C ASN A 634 5.47 -7.94 5.80
N ASN A 635 6.76 -8.24 5.63
CA ASN A 635 7.84 -8.02 6.60
C ASN A 635 7.46 -8.61 7.98
N GLU A 636 7.00 -9.87 7.98
CA GLU A 636 6.55 -10.56 9.19
C GLU A 636 7.72 -10.91 10.13
N VAL A 637 8.91 -11.05 9.55
CA VAL A 637 10.15 -11.34 10.27
C VAL A 637 10.95 -10.04 10.38
N ALA A 638 11.19 -9.57 11.60
CA ALA A 638 12.09 -8.44 11.80
C ALA A 638 13.54 -8.85 11.52
N GLU A 639 14.10 -8.42 10.39
CA GLU A 639 15.46 -8.76 9.94
C GLU A 639 16.45 -7.59 10.13
N GLY A 640 15.94 -6.46 10.60
CA GLY A 640 16.68 -5.22 10.78
C GLY A 640 16.96 -4.51 9.45
N SER A 641 17.50 -3.29 9.53
CA SER A 641 17.52 -2.34 8.39
C SER A 641 18.23 -2.82 7.11
N VAL A 642 19.07 -3.85 7.19
CA VAL A 642 19.78 -4.41 6.03
C VAL A 642 19.11 -5.67 5.51
N GLY A 643 18.55 -6.51 6.38
CA GLY A 643 17.86 -7.75 5.98
C GLY A 643 16.61 -7.44 5.15
N GLU A 644 15.77 -6.50 5.61
CA GLU A 644 14.54 -6.08 4.92
C GLU A 644 14.74 -5.61 3.47
N THR A 645 15.98 -5.24 3.09
CA THR A 645 16.28 -4.72 1.74
C THR A 645 16.64 -5.79 0.71
N ASN A 646 16.81 -7.06 1.13
CA ASN A 646 17.35 -8.12 0.27
C ASN A 646 16.37 -9.30 0.06
N ASN A 647 15.13 -9.11 0.50
CA ASN A 647 14.04 -10.08 0.48
C ASN A 647 13.45 -10.32 -0.92
N ILE A 648 13.86 -9.54 -1.91
CA ILE A 648 13.28 -9.53 -3.26
C ILE A 648 14.23 -10.20 -4.27
N PHE A 649 13.68 -11.03 -5.16
CA PHE A 649 14.36 -11.61 -6.31
C PHE A 649 13.57 -11.40 -7.59
N ASN A 650 14.15 -10.68 -8.54
CA ASN A 650 13.49 -10.37 -9.82
C ASN A 650 13.72 -11.49 -10.85
N ILE A 651 12.63 -11.92 -11.50
CA ILE A 651 12.66 -12.85 -12.63
C ILE A 651 12.13 -12.19 -13.90
N SER A 652 12.54 -12.71 -15.05
CA SER A 652 11.99 -12.31 -16.35
C SER A 652 11.71 -13.56 -17.18
N TYR A 653 10.57 -13.59 -17.84
CA TYR A 653 10.16 -14.72 -18.66
C TYR A 653 9.17 -14.28 -19.74
N LYS A 654 8.97 -15.14 -20.73
CA LYS A 654 7.99 -14.94 -21.79
C LYS A 654 6.96 -16.05 -21.69
N VAL A 655 5.68 -15.70 -21.77
CA VAL A 655 4.59 -16.65 -21.99
C VAL A 655 4.13 -16.51 -23.43
N ASP A 656 4.10 -17.61 -24.17
CA ASP A 656 3.68 -17.57 -25.57
C ASP A 656 2.91 -18.85 -25.93
N ARG A 657 2.22 -18.85 -27.07
CA ARG A 657 1.68 -20.09 -27.60
C ARG A 657 2.80 -20.98 -28.10
N ALA A 658 2.57 -22.30 -28.04
CA ALA A 658 3.47 -23.26 -28.62
C ALA A 658 3.68 -22.97 -30.12
N VAL A 659 4.93 -23.04 -30.58
CA VAL A 659 5.31 -22.77 -31.96
C VAL A 659 5.16 -24.05 -32.79
N GLN A 660 4.34 -23.99 -33.83
CA GLN A 660 4.16 -25.08 -34.79
C GLN A 660 5.36 -25.18 -35.73
N THR A 661 5.88 -24.05 -36.21
CA THR A 661 6.98 -23.99 -37.18
C THR A 661 7.75 -22.71 -36.98
N GLU A 662 9.08 -22.78 -37.00
CA GLU A 662 9.96 -21.62 -37.05
C GLU A 662 11.09 -21.90 -38.04
N GLN A 663 11.20 -21.09 -39.09
CA GLN A 663 12.16 -21.32 -40.17
C GLN A 663 12.68 -20.01 -40.76
N VAL A 664 13.85 -20.12 -41.39
CA VAL A 664 14.46 -19.06 -42.20
C VAL A 664 14.13 -19.33 -43.67
N ARG A 665 13.80 -18.27 -44.41
CA ARG A 665 13.47 -18.29 -45.83
C ARG A 665 14.29 -17.26 -46.57
N ASN A 666 14.64 -17.61 -47.82
CA ASN A 666 15.30 -16.71 -48.75
C ASN A 666 14.60 -16.83 -50.10
N TYR A 667 13.98 -15.75 -50.55
CA TYR A 667 13.23 -15.72 -51.80
C TYR A 667 13.84 -14.78 -52.82
N ALA A 668 13.82 -15.23 -54.07
CA ALA A 668 13.94 -14.35 -55.23
C ALA A 668 12.57 -13.75 -55.59
N ALA A 669 12.57 -12.72 -56.45
CA ALA A 669 11.33 -12.13 -56.96
C ALA A 669 10.40 -13.17 -57.60
N ALA A 670 9.09 -12.91 -57.48
CA ALA A 670 7.98 -13.76 -57.90
C ALA A 670 7.86 -15.11 -57.15
N ALA A 671 8.35 -15.17 -55.90
CA ALA A 671 8.14 -16.32 -55.03
C ALA A 671 6.80 -16.23 -54.29
N ASN A 672 6.12 -17.36 -54.17
CA ASN A 672 5.00 -17.55 -53.25
C ASN A 672 5.38 -18.63 -52.22
N ASP A 673 4.86 -18.55 -51.00
CA ASP A 673 5.02 -19.62 -50.02
C ASP A 673 3.75 -19.84 -49.18
N ASP A 674 3.60 -21.07 -48.70
CA ASP A 674 2.64 -21.52 -47.70
C ASP A 674 3.36 -21.56 -46.35
N LEU A 675 3.31 -20.46 -45.62
CA LEU A 675 3.97 -20.33 -44.32
C LEU A 675 3.24 -21.16 -43.26
N SER A 676 1.91 -21.22 -43.35
CA SER A 676 1.01 -21.88 -42.41
C SER A 676 1.07 -23.41 -42.50
N GLY A 677 1.53 -23.93 -43.64
CA GLY A 677 1.58 -25.35 -43.96
C GLY A 677 0.21 -25.98 -44.17
N ASN A 678 -0.80 -25.17 -44.55
CA ASN A 678 -2.18 -25.63 -44.70
C ASN A 678 -2.53 -26.07 -46.14
N GLY A 679 -1.60 -25.91 -47.09
CA GLY A 679 -1.76 -26.24 -48.51
C GLY A 679 -2.15 -25.05 -49.39
N THR A 680 -2.44 -23.89 -48.81
CA THR A 680 -2.76 -22.64 -49.51
C THR A 680 -1.54 -21.71 -49.47
N GLN A 681 -1.23 -21.03 -50.57
CA GLN A 681 -0.15 -20.04 -50.57
C GLN A 681 -0.59 -18.79 -49.80
N ASP A 682 0.21 -18.38 -48.84
CA ASP A 682 -0.11 -17.32 -47.87
C ASP A 682 0.48 -15.97 -48.26
N ILE A 683 1.70 -15.97 -48.81
CA ILE A 683 2.44 -14.75 -49.14
C ILE A 683 3.04 -14.81 -50.53
N SER A 684 3.29 -13.62 -51.09
CA SER A 684 3.99 -13.40 -52.36
C SER A 684 5.03 -12.29 -52.22
N TRP A 685 6.21 -12.50 -52.79
CA TRP A 685 7.28 -11.52 -52.89
C TRP A 685 7.52 -11.13 -54.35
N ASP A 686 7.26 -9.87 -54.71
CA ASP A 686 7.39 -9.39 -56.11
C ASP A 686 8.78 -8.82 -56.45
N GLY A 687 9.72 -8.81 -55.49
CA GLY A 687 11.03 -8.15 -55.59
C GLY A 687 11.11 -6.80 -54.87
N THR A 688 9.97 -6.23 -54.48
CA THR A 688 9.85 -4.95 -53.77
C THR A 688 8.90 -5.01 -52.57
N ASN A 689 7.75 -5.67 -52.71
CA ASN A 689 6.67 -5.72 -51.74
C ASN A 689 6.41 -7.15 -51.28
N LEU A 690 6.10 -7.29 -49.98
CA LEU A 690 5.56 -8.51 -49.42
C LEU A 690 4.03 -8.39 -49.40
N THR A 691 3.35 -9.31 -50.07
CA THR A 691 1.89 -9.30 -50.22
C THR A 691 1.30 -10.56 -49.60
N ALA A 692 0.34 -10.41 -48.69
CA ALA A 692 -0.50 -11.51 -48.26
C ALA A 692 -1.54 -11.83 -49.34
N ILE A 693 -1.73 -13.11 -49.64
CA ILE A 693 -2.57 -13.60 -50.74
C ILE A 693 -3.57 -14.66 -50.24
N ASN A 694 -4.56 -14.98 -51.06
CA ASN A 694 -5.55 -16.03 -50.81
C ASN A 694 -6.32 -15.94 -49.47
N GLY A 695 -6.51 -14.74 -48.93
CA GLY A 695 -7.24 -14.52 -47.68
C GLY A 695 -6.35 -14.39 -46.45
N ALA A 696 -5.03 -14.53 -46.59
CA ALA A 696 -4.07 -14.20 -45.55
C ALA A 696 -3.97 -12.68 -45.33
N LEU A 697 -3.50 -12.30 -44.14
CA LEU A 697 -3.26 -10.91 -43.72
C LEU A 697 -1.87 -10.77 -43.09
N ILE A 698 -1.32 -9.55 -43.19
CA ILE A 698 -0.07 -9.13 -42.57
C ILE A 698 -0.21 -7.75 -41.92
N GLY A 699 0.66 -7.41 -40.97
CA GLY A 699 0.70 -6.07 -40.39
C GLY A 699 2.01 -5.80 -39.67
N LEU A 700 2.47 -4.54 -39.62
CA LEU A 700 3.71 -4.19 -38.95
C LEU A 700 3.49 -4.15 -37.44
N PHE A 701 4.29 -4.88 -36.66
CA PHE A 701 4.28 -4.75 -35.20
C PHE A 701 4.73 -3.34 -34.81
N SER A 702 4.13 -2.79 -33.75
CA SER A 702 4.57 -1.52 -33.15
C SER A 702 5.97 -1.60 -32.52
N SER A 703 6.48 -2.81 -32.25
CA SER A 703 7.86 -3.05 -31.82
C SER A 703 8.64 -3.86 -32.87
N ASP A 704 9.85 -3.43 -33.18
CA ASP A 704 10.72 -4.08 -34.19
C ASP A 704 11.38 -5.38 -33.68
N ASN A 705 11.02 -5.88 -32.49
CA ASN A 705 11.73 -6.98 -31.84
C ASN A 705 11.01 -8.34 -31.97
N TYR A 706 11.52 -9.16 -32.88
CA TYR A 706 11.05 -10.53 -33.10
C TYR A 706 11.11 -11.43 -31.85
N ALA A 707 12.07 -11.20 -30.95
CA ALA A 707 12.21 -12.00 -29.74
C ALA A 707 11.02 -11.80 -28.78
N THR A 708 10.56 -10.54 -28.67
CA THR A 708 9.45 -10.15 -27.78
C THR A 708 8.08 -10.26 -28.43
N ALA A 709 7.97 -10.38 -29.76
CA ALA A 709 6.67 -10.60 -30.39
C ALA A 709 5.96 -11.87 -29.83
N HIS A 710 4.66 -11.85 -29.63
CA HIS A 710 3.89 -12.98 -29.08
C HIS A 710 2.55 -13.13 -29.80
N TYR A 711 1.86 -14.26 -29.58
CA TYR A 711 0.63 -14.60 -30.30
C TYR A 711 -0.43 -13.48 -30.28
N ASP A 712 -0.78 -12.95 -29.11
CA ASP A 712 -1.86 -11.96 -28.99
C ASP A 712 -1.54 -10.66 -29.76
N GLY A 713 -0.27 -10.24 -29.75
CA GLY A 713 0.17 -9.09 -30.56
C GLY A 713 0.07 -9.36 -32.07
N ALA A 714 0.25 -10.60 -32.52
CA ALA A 714 0.05 -10.97 -33.92
C ALA A 714 -1.43 -10.89 -34.32
N VAL A 715 -2.33 -11.33 -33.42
CA VAL A 715 -3.79 -11.27 -33.62
C VAL A 715 -4.25 -9.83 -33.81
N ALA A 716 -3.80 -8.91 -32.97
CA ALA A 716 -4.19 -7.51 -33.01
C ALA A 716 -3.72 -6.77 -34.28
N THR A 717 -2.61 -7.22 -34.87
CA THR A 717 -1.87 -6.41 -35.87
C THR A 717 -2.12 -6.86 -37.31
N ALA A 718 -2.38 -8.15 -37.56
CA ALA A 718 -2.48 -8.72 -38.91
C ALA A 718 -3.78 -8.30 -39.66
N THR A 719 -3.80 -7.09 -40.20
CA THR A 719 -5.00 -6.44 -40.76
C THR A 719 -4.87 -5.95 -42.20
N SER A 720 -3.66 -5.92 -42.77
CA SER A 720 -3.36 -5.46 -44.14
C SER A 720 -3.07 -6.63 -45.08
N THR A 721 -3.07 -6.37 -46.38
CA THR A 721 -2.68 -7.34 -47.41
C THR A 721 -1.35 -7.03 -48.07
N VAL A 722 -0.79 -5.83 -47.88
CA VAL A 722 0.47 -5.44 -48.50
C VAL A 722 1.36 -4.71 -47.50
N PHE A 723 2.62 -5.12 -47.45
CA PHE A 723 3.67 -4.39 -46.78
C PHE A 723 4.69 -3.93 -47.82
N ALA A 724 4.61 -2.65 -48.16
CA ALA A 724 5.42 -2.06 -49.21
C ALA A 724 6.86 -1.83 -48.72
N ASN A 725 7.84 -2.29 -49.50
CA ASN A 725 9.26 -2.06 -49.25
C ASN A 725 9.72 -2.38 -47.81
N PRO A 726 9.58 -3.63 -47.32
CA PRO A 726 9.97 -3.99 -45.97
C PRO A 726 11.43 -3.63 -45.65
N PRO A 727 11.70 -2.86 -44.58
CA PRO A 727 13.06 -2.64 -44.13
C PRO A 727 13.61 -3.88 -43.41
N ALA A 728 14.93 -4.06 -43.44
CA ALA A 728 15.59 -5.06 -42.61
C ALA A 728 15.40 -4.71 -41.12
N GLY A 729 15.18 -5.72 -40.30
CA GLY A 729 14.81 -5.59 -38.89
C GLY A 729 13.30 -5.55 -38.63
N ALA A 730 12.47 -5.26 -39.65
CA ALA A 730 11.02 -5.17 -39.46
C ALA A 730 10.43 -6.49 -38.96
N THR A 731 9.56 -6.39 -37.97
CA THR A 731 8.78 -7.51 -37.44
C THR A 731 7.31 -7.35 -37.85
N ILE A 732 6.77 -8.37 -38.52
CA ILE A 732 5.49 -8.33 -39.24
C ILE A 732 4.61 -9.46 -38.68
N ALA A 733 3.41 -9.13 -38.21
CA ALA A 733 2.36 -10.07 -37.86
C ALA A 733 1.81 -10.74 -39.12
N PHE A 734 1.41 -12.00 -38.99
CA PHE A 734 0.87 -12.83 -40.05
C PHE A 734 -0.39 -13.55 -39.57
N ARG A 735 -1.39 -13.66 -40.44
CA ARG A 735 -2.57 -14.49 -40.27
C ARG A 735 -2.87 -15.24 -41.57
N SER A 736 -3.04 -16.56 -41.53
CA SER A 736 -3.47 -17.37 -42.67
C SER A 736 -4.99 -17.30 -42.91
N ASP A 737 -5.45 -17.84 -44.04
CA ASP A 737 -6.86 -17.95 -44.39
C ASP A 737 -7.67 -18.85 -43.44
N ASP A 738 -7.05 -19.91 -42.90
CA ASP A 738 -7.63 -20.80 -41.89
C ASP A 738 -7.50 -20.28 -40.44
N GLY A 739 -6.97 -19.06 -40.26
CA GLY A 739 -6.92 -18.38 -38.96
C GLY A 739 -5.72 -18.71 -38.08
N ARG A 740 -4.63 -19.27 -38.63
CA ARG A 740 -3.36 -19.43 -37.90
C ARG A 740 -2.61 -18.12 -37.86
N TYR A 741 -1.97 -17.83 -36.74
CA TYR A 741 -1.20 -16.60 -36.55
C TYR A 741 0.29 -16.89 -36.49
N GLY A 742 1.08 -15.88 -36.85
CA GLY A 742 2.53 -15.96 -36.83
C GLY A 742 3.20 -14.61 -36.85
N VAL A 743 4.53 -14.64 -36.83
CA VAL A 743 5.39 -13.46 -36.88
C VAL A 743 6.51 -13.70 -37.88
N ILE A 744 6.81 -12.70 -38.69
CA ILE A 744 7.88 -12.68 -39.70
C ILE A 744 8.86 -11.55 -39.35
N ARG A 745 10.15 -11.84 -39.27
CA ARG A 745 11.22 -10.85 -39.16
C ARG A 745 11.99 -10.77 -40.47
N ILE A 746 12.08 -9.58 -41.05
CA ILE A 746 12.89 -9.35 -42.25
C ILE A 746 14.37 -9.27 -41.85
N ASP A 747 15.14 -10.30 -42.13
CA ASP A 747 16.57 -10.37 -41.76
C ASP A 747 17.44 -9.51 -42.68
N GLY A 748 17.06 -9.40 -43.95
CA GLY A 748 17.82 -8.59 -44.91
C GLY A 748 17.28 -8.63 -46.33
N ARG A 749 17.76 -7.69 -47.15
CA ARG A 749 17.42 -7.59 -48.58
C ARG A 749 18.66 -7.35 -49.42
N SER A 750 18.71 -7.97 -50.59
CA SER A 750 19.80 -7.80 -51.56
C SER A 750 19.23 -7.81 -52.98
N GLY A 751 19.23 -6.65 -53.65
CA GLY A 751 18.58 -6.49 -54.94
C GLY A 751 17.08 -6.83 -54.85
N THR A 752 16.63 -7.81 -55.64
CA THR A 752 15.25 -8.30 -55.63
C THR A 752 15.03 -9.51 -54.72
N GLN A 753 16.02 -9.88 -53.90
CA GLN A 753 15.91 -10.97 -52.93
C GLN A 753 15.54 -10.46 -51.53
N ILE A 754 14.80 -11.29 -50.79
CA ILE A 754 14.45 -11.05 -49.39
C ILE A 754 14.80 -12.29 -48.56
N ASN A 755 15.39 -12.05 -47.39
CA ASN A 755 15.62 -13.04 -46.36
C ASN A 755 14.78 -12.69 -45.14
N PHE A 756 14.07 -13.67 -44.59
CA PHE A 756 13.31 -13.49 -43.37
C PHE A 756 13.26 -14.78 -42.53
N THR A 757 13.11 -14.58 -41.23
CA THR A 757 12.81 -15.63 -40.26
C THR A 757 11.34 -15.53 -39.92
N TYR A 758 10.62 -16.63 -39.80
CA TYR A 758 9.22 -16.62 -39.40
C TYR A 758 8.90 -17.72 -38.42
N ARG A 759 7.87 -17.49 -37.60
CA ARG A 759 7.25 -18.52 -36.77
C ARG A 759 5.73 -18.51 -36.91
N ILE A 760 5.12 -19.70 -36.88
CA ILE A 760 3.68 -19.93 -36.86
C ILE A 760 3.32 -20.61 -35.54
N TYR A 761 2.26 -20.13 -34.90
CA TYR A 761 1.77 -20.66 -33.64
C TYR A 761 0.77 -21.79 -33.84
N ILE A 762 0.68 -22.67 -32.84
CA ILE A 762 -0.39 -23.68 -32.78
C ILE A 762 -1.74 -22.95 -32.57
N PRO A 763 -2.79 -23.30 -33.35
CA PRO A 763 -4.12 -22.68 -33.30
C PRO A 763 -4.79 -22.66 -31.93
#